data_AF-A0A518AQK9-F1
#
_entry.id   AF-A0A518AQK9-F1
#
_cell.length_a   1.000
_cell.length_b   1.000
_cell.length_c   1.000
_cell.angle_alpha   90.00
_cell.angle_beta   90.00
_cell.angle_gamma   90.00
#
_symmetry.space_group_name_H-M   'P 1'
#
loop_
_entity.id
_entity.type
_entity.pdbx_description
1 polymer ?
#
loop_
_entity_poly.entity_id
_entity_poly.type
_entity_poly.pdbx_seq_one_letter_code
_entity_poly.pdbx_strand_id
1 'polypeptide(L)'
;MPPEPIESLSLRPREAARALGISPRTLWGLTAPRGPIPCLRIGDGKRKTVLYPVAELQAWLTQETRIAKGGKMSPVELLLSKLLDSKRSGNAWSARCPAHEDRRASLSVGEGEDGRALVRCHAGCDVEAICSAVGLRVVDLMPKICEPHNPSKVKNNAKPRIVAKYSYRDEAGKLLFQALRYEPKDFRQRRPAGRGRWEWSVKGVRVVPYNLPDLIAKSSKAVMVVEGEKDVDNLARLGVLATCNSGGAGKWTGEHAKFLAGRKVVVLPDNDEHGQNHAQQVAQSLQSIAQSVRVVNLPGLQPKGDVSDWIAAGGTREELKRLAEATPLWTLEAQPWPEIQPFDVLYLPEFPTAMLPEVLRNWVEAESHATQTPADLAALLALSVCAVGIARRVVVEPRPGWREPVNLFTAVLLEPGNRKSAVFSDAIKPLRDVETELIEASMPEVARMQSARRQDEARLRKLEKVSAEKGDILAREEAGDLSVGLANLPEPVLPRLLVDDATAEKLGIMLAEQGGRIASMSPEGGVFDLIAGLYSKSGMPQFGVYLMGHSGDDLITDRVSRKSVSVERPALTCAYAIQPAVIEGLADNTAFRGRGLLARFLYAAPRSWIGQREIAPAPVSDVIREAYRQTVRRLLSTEGEITLELDSHADAHFQGWEAEIEEMLGDGGLMETTRDWGAKLAGATLRIAVVLHCVEHGLEGQIEMPTIVAAIEIADYLVPHAEAVLTLMCAGVSNDNDGSQYVLRWIERHGLSHFTKRDAQQHGKRKFPRAEDIDPALKTLVLRGYIRERPIEKKGPGRPPSPVFDVNPLAFVDAKPKGCSFNSQNSFNSSETSDTEDNENAPEHILNKNGMEVTM
;
A
#
# COMPACT_ATOMS: atom_id res chain seq x y z
N MET A 1 -1.17 -68.48 -1.74
CA MET A 1 -0.88 -67.04 -1.56
C MET A 1 -2.21 -66.27 -1.57
N PRO A 2 -2.34 -65.22 -0.76
CA PRO A 2 -3.60 -64.58 -0.39
C PRO A 2 -4.18 -63.74 -1.55
N PRO A 3 -5.47 -63.35 -1.48
CA PRO A 3 -6.13 -62.57 -2.53
C PRO A 3 -5.50 -61.18 -2.65
N GLU A 4 -5.36 -60.70 -3.88
CA GLU A 4 -4.92 -59.35 -4.20
C GLU A 4 -5.73 -58.30 -3.42
N PRO A 5 -5.10 -57.24 -2.91
CA PRO A 5 -5.81 -56.22 -2.16
C PRO A 5 -6.71 -55.45 -3.14
N ILE A 6 -8.02 -55.59 -2.93
CA ILE A 6 -9.03 -54.73 -3.54
C ILE A 6 -8.69 -53.29 -3.14
N GLU A 7 -8.17 -52.50 -4.09
CA GLU A 7 -8.05 -51.04 -3.92
C GLU A 7 -9.44 -50.50 -3.57
N SER A 8 -9.59 -49.95 -2.36
CA SER A 8 -10.89 -49.43 -1.95
C SER A 8 -11.27 -48.26 -2.86
N LEU A 9 -12.33 -48.41 -3.65
CA LEU A 9 -12.88 -47.38 -4.55
C LEU A 9 -13.33 -46.10 -3.81
N SER A 10 -13.32 -46.09 -2.47
CA SER A 10 -13.70 -44.96 -1.63
C SER A 10 -12.88 -44.92 -0.34
N LEU A 11 -12.37 -43.73 0.04
CA LEU A 11 -11.53 -43.51 1.23
C LEU A 11 -12.37 -43.15 2.47
N ARG A 12 -11.87 -43.53 3.66
CA ARG A 12 -12.44 -43.05 4.93
C ARG A 12 -11.98 -41.62 5.23
N PRO A 13 -12.67 -40.85 6.10
CA PRO A 13 -12.39 -39.43 6.30
C PRO A 13 -10.94 -39.10 6.68
N ARG A 14 -10.28 -39.94 7.49
CA ARG A 14 -8.88 -39.72 7.86
C ARG A 14 -7.91 -39.93 6.68
N GLU A 15 -8.20 -40.88 5.82
CA GLU A 15 -7.38 -41.20 4.64
C GLU A 15 -7.57 -40.13 3.56
N ALA A 16 -8.81 -39.68 3.34
CA ALA A 16 -9.12 -38.56 2.45
C ALA A 16 -8.48 -37.25 2.95
N ALA A 17 -8.55 -36.94 4.24
CA ALA A 17 -7.93 -35.74 4.81
C ALA A 17 -6.41 -35.75 4.62
N ARG A 18 -5.76 -36.92 4.79
CA ARG A 18 -4.33 -37.11 4.56
C ARG A 18 -3.97 -36.93 3.09
N ALA A 19 -4.77 -37.47 2.17
CA ALA A 19 -4.56 -37.30 0.73
C ALA A 19 -4.70 -35.84 0.27
N LEU A 20 -5.53 -35.05 0.97
CA LEU A 20 -5.75 -33.63 0.72
C LEU A 20 -4.77 -32.69 1.46
N GLY A 21 -3.92 -33.23 2.35
CA GLY A 21 -3.00 -32.43 3.15
C GLY A 21 -3.68 -31.53 4.20
N ILE A 22 -4.93 -31.85 4.60
CA ILE A 22 -5.72 -31.06 5.57
C ILE A 22 -6.12 -31.89 6.79
N SER A 23 -6.55 -31.23 7.88
CA SER A 23 -7.00 -31.95 9.07
C SER A 23 -8.36 -32.64 8.85
N PRO A 24 -8.63 -33.80 9.49
CA PRO A 24 -9.95 -34.46 9.41
C PRO A 24 -11.12 -33.57 9.89
N ARG A 25 -10.85 -32.61 10.79
CA ARG A 25 -11.83 -31.65 11.28
C ARG A 25 -12.17 -30.60 10.22
N THR A 26 -11.16 -30.12 9.50
CA THR A 26 -11.32 -29.22 8.34
C THR A 26 -12.09 -29.92 7.22
N LEU A 27 -11.73 -31.17 6.91
CA LEU A 27 -12.45 -31.98 5.93
C LEU A 27 -13.92 -32.19 6.32
N TRP A 28 -14.22 -32.37 7.61
CA TRP A 28 -15.61 -32.47 8.07
C TRP A 28 -16.38 -31.15 7.91
N GLY A 29 -15.75 -30.01 8.21
CA GLY A 29 -16.34 -28.68 7.99
C GLY A 29 -16.66 -28.40 6.52
N LEU A 30 -15.78 -28.83 5.61
CA LEU A 30 -15.97 -28.72 4.16
C LEU A 30 -16.92 -29.79 3.58
N THR A 31 -17.39 -30.72 4.39
CA THR A 31 -18.27 -31.83 3.96
C THR A 31 -19.65 -31.77 4.62
N ALA A 32 -19.89 -30.94 5.65
CA ALA A 32 -21.15 -30.91 6.40
C ALA A 32 -21.98 -29.61 6.16
N PRO A 33 -23.32 -29.68 6.02
CA PRO A 33 -24.15 -30.80 5.58
C PRO A 33 -24.25 -30.88 4.04
N ARG A 34 -23.78 -29.85 3.33
CA ARG A 34 -23.71 -29.67 1.87
C ARG A 34 -22.45 -28.90 1.45
N GLY A 35 -21.30 -29.29 2.00
CA GLY A 35 -20.05 -28.68 1.58
C GLY A 35 -19.63 -29.15 0.17
N PRO A 36 -18.70 -28.45 -0.50
CA PRO A 36 -18.40 -28.64 -1.92
C PRO A 36 -17.65 -29.94 -2.25
N ILE A 37 -17.14 -30.65 -1.23
CA ILE A 37 -16.35 -31.87 -1.42
C ILE A 37 -17.28 -33.09 -1.65
N PRO A 38 -17.11 -33.85 -2.76
CA PRO A 38 -17.92 -35.03 -3.05
C PRO A 38 -17.80 -36.11 -1.97
N CYS A 39 -18.93 -36.58 -1.42
CA CYS A 39 -18.94 -37.67 -0.43
C CYS A 39 -20.20 -38.55 -0.53
N LEU A 40 -20.05 -39.84 -0.22
CA LEU A 40 -21.12 -40.81 -0.08
C LEU A 40 -21.44 -41.01 1.40
N ARG A 41 -22.72 -40.94 1.76
CA ARG A 41 -23.19 -41.22 3.13
C ARG A 41 -24.05 -42.48 3.12
N ILE A 42 -23.55 -43.55 3.74
CA ILE A 42 -24.20 -44.86 3.73
C ILE A 42 -24.74 -45.18 5.14
N GLY A 43 -26.00 -45.60 5.21
CA GLY A 43 -26.72 -46.03 6.42
C GLY A 43 -27.93 -45.15 6.79
N ASP A 44 -28.92 -45.75 7.45
CA ASP A 44 -30.13 -45.07 7.95
C ASP A 44 -30.05 -44.76 9.46
N GLY A 45 -30.54 -43.59 9.86
CA GLY A 45 -30.56 -43.11 11.25
C GLY A 45 -29.31 -42.32 11.69
N LYS A 46 -29.06 -42.26 13.01
CA LYS A 46 -28.02 -41.42 13.66
C LYS A 46 -26.56 -41.86 13.41
N ARG A 47 -26.32 -42.93 12.64
CA ARG A 47 -24.97 -43.46 12.33
C ARG A 47 -24.76 -43.57 10.82
N LYS A 48 -24.55 -42.43 10.15
CA LYS A 48 -24.16 -42.39 8.73
C LYS A 48 -22.64 -42.51 8.61
N THR A 49 -22.17 -43.48 7.82
CA THR A 49 -20.74 -43.58 7.49
C THR A 49 -20.47 -42.74 6.25
N VAL A 50 -19.51 -41.82 6.32
CA VAL A 50 -19.12 -40.95 5.21
C VAL A 50 -17.87 -41.51 4.54
N LEU A 51 -17.96 -41.79 3.24
CA LEU A 51 -16.88 -42.29 2.40
C LEU A 51 -16.66 -41.33 1.22
N TYR A 52 -15.42 -41.20 0.75
CA TYR A 52 -15.04 -40.28 -0.32
C TYR A 52 -14.61 -41.08 -1.56
N PRO A 53 -15.39 -41.11 -2.65
CA PRO A 53 -15.03 -41.82 -3.87
C PRO A 53 -13.73 -41.27 -4.45
N VAL A 54 -12.75 -42.14 -4.75
CA VAL A 54 -11.41 -41.69 -5.18
C VAL A 54 -11.49 -40.93 -6.50
N ALA A 55 -12.30 -41.40 -7.46
CA ALA A 55 -12.45 -40.76 -8.77
C ALA A 55 -13.10 -39.36 -8.69
N GLU A 56 -14.10 -39.18 -7.84
CA GLU A 56 -14.77 -37.89 -7.66
C GLU A 56 -13.90 -36.90 -6.90
N LEU A 57 -13.15 -37.38 -5.90
CA LEU A 57 -12.20 -36.57 -5.15
C LEU A 57 -11.02 -36.10 -6.02
N GLN A 58 -10.53 -36.97 -6.92
CA GLN A 58 -9.50 -36.62 -7.91
C GLN A 58 -10.01 -35.63 -8.96
N ALA A 59 -11.24 -35.77 -9.44
CA ALA A 59 -11.86 -34.82 -10.35
C ALA A 59 -12.03 -33.44 -9.68
N TRP A 60 -12.50 -33.41 -8.43
CA TRP A 60 -12.62 -32.18 -7.63
C TRP A 60 -11.25 -31.52 -7.41
N LEU A 61 -10.23 -32.28 -7.01
CA LEU A 61 -8.87 -31.77 -6.86
C LEU A 61 -8.29 -31.22 -8.17
N THR A 62 -8.54 -31.89 -9.29
CA THR A 62 -8.09 -31.43 -10.61
C THR A 62 -8.74 -30.10 -10.97
N GLN A 63 -10.01 -29.92 -10.60
CA GLN A 63 -10.77 -28.68 -10.81
C GLN A 63 -10.28 -27.54 -9.89
N GLU A 64 -10.09 -27.80 -8.60
CA GLU A 64 -9.53 -26.82 -7.65
C GLU A 64 -8.10 -26.41 -8.01
N THR A 65 -7.28 -27.37 -8.47
CA THR A 65 -5.91 -27.08 -8.94
C THR A 65 -5.93 -26.25 -10.22
N ARG A 66 -6.96 -26.38 -11.06
CA ARG A 66 -7.16 -25.56 -12.27
C ARG A 66 -7.62 -24.14 -11.94
N ILE A 67 -8.46 -23.98 -10.90
CA ILE A 67 -8.90 -22.69 -10.36
C ILE A 67 -7.73 -21.97 -9.67
N ALA A 68 -6.97 -22.65 -8.82
CA ALA A 68 -5.79 -22.12 -8.14
C ALA A 68 -4.65 -21.75 -9.11
N LYS A 69 -4.64 -22.32 -10.32
CA LYS A 69 -3.72 -21.96 -11.42
C LYS A 69 -4.29 -20.91 -12.40
N GLY A 70 -5.41 -20.26 -12.05
CA GLY A 70 -5.97 -19.15 -12.83
C GLY A 70 -6.76 -19.54 -14.09
N GLY A 71 -7.25 -20.79 -14.20
CA GLY A 71 -8.12 -21.20 -15.31
C GLY A 71 -9.52 -20.60 -15.19
N LYS A 72 -9.94 -19.74 -16.14
CA LYS A 72 -11.30 -19.17 -16.20
C LYS A 72 -12.35 -20.28 -16.43
N MET A 73 -13.42 -20.31 -15.62
CA MET A 73 -14.59 -21.18 -15.82
C MET A 73 -15.40 -20.72 -17.05
N SER A 74 -15.96 -21.68 -17.79
CA SER A 74 -16.92 -21.37 -18.86
C SER A 74 -18.27 -20.89 -18.30
N PRO A 75 -19.06 -20.12 -19.06
CA PRO A 75 -20.40 -19.67 -18.61
C PRO A 75 -21.34 -20.83 -18.23
N VAL A 76 -21.21 -21.99 -18.89
CA VAL A 76 -21.98 -23.20 -18.58
C VAL A 76 -21.56 -23.80 -17.25
N GLU A 77 -20.26 -23.90 -16.98
CA GLU A 77 -19.73 -24.39 -15.70
C GLU A 77 -20.13 -23.47 -14.53
N LEU A 78 -20.08 -22.15 -14.76
CA LEU A 78 -20.51 -21.16 -13.78
C LEU A 78 -21.98 -21.34 -13.41
N LEU A 79 -22.86 -21.47 -14.41
CA LEU A 79 -24.29 -21.67 -14.17
C LEU A 79 -24.59 -23.02 -13.50
N LEU A 80 -23.95 -24.11 -13.94
CA LEU A 80 -24.14 -25.43 -13.36
C LEU A 80 -23.69 -25.49 -11.89
N SER A 81 -22.66 -24.73 -11.51
CA SER A 81 -22.19 -24.63 -10.12
C SER A 81 -23.23 -24.05 -9.15
N LYS A 82 -24.20 -23.29 -9.66
CA LYS A 82 -25.26 -22.64 -8.88
C LYS A 82 -26.57 -23.42 -8.86
N LEU A 83 -26.69 -24.51 -9.62
CA LEU A 83 -27.89 -25.34 -9.69
C LEU A 83 -27.79 -26.56 -8.76
N LEU A 84 -28.82 -26.77 -7.94
CA LEU A 84 -28.83 -27.78 -6.88
C LEU A 84 -28.85 -29.23 -7.37
N ASP A 85 -29.37 -29.52 -8.56
CA ASP A 85 -29.62 -30.89 -9.04
C ASP A 85 -29.41 -31.11 -10.55
N SER A 86 -28.31 -30.58 -11.10
CA SER A 86 -27.99 -30.76 -12.52
C SER A 86 -27.58 -32.21 -12.88
N LYS A 87 -28.19 -32.77 -13.93
CA LYS A 87 -27.88 -34.08 -14.49
C LYS A 87 -27.64 -33.97 -15.99
N ARG A 88 -26.58 -34.61 -16.47
CA ARG A 88 -26.23 -34.62 -17.90
C ARG A 88 -27.17 -35.53 -18.69
N SER A 89 -27.71 -35.03 -19.79
CA SER A 89 -28.58 -35.73 -20.75
C SER A 89 -28.13 -35.39 -22.17
N GLY A 90 -27.32 -36.27 -22.79
CA GLY A 90 -26.70 -36.03 -24.09
C GLY A 90 -25.69 -34.87 -24.05
N ASN A 91 -25.84 -33.90 -24.96
CA ASN A 91 -25.03 -32.67 -25.04
C ASN A 91 -25.57 -31.51 -24.17
N ALA A 92 -26.56 -31.77 -23.32
CA ALA A 92 -27.17 -30.78 -22.45
C ALA A 92 -27.26 -31.30 -21.00
N TRP A 93 -27.63 -30.42 -20.09
CA TRP A 93 -27.91 -30.70 -18.69
C TRP A 93 -29.38 -30.40 -18.39
N SER A 94 -29.99 -31.22 -17.55
CA SER A 94 -31.33 -31.02 -17.01
C SER A 94 -31.23 -30.74 -15.52
N ALA A 95 -31.91 -29.72 -15.02
CA ALA A 95 -31.97 -29.34 -13.60
C ALA A 95 -33.38 -28.84 -13.24
N ARG A 96 -33.67 -28.69 -11.95
CA ARG A 96 -34.86 -27.94 -11.54
C ARG A 96 -34.67 -26.46 -11.78
N CYS A 97 -35.74 -25.81 -12.23
CA CYS A 97 -35.71 -24.37 -12.42
C CYS A 97 -35.70 -23.65 -11.06
N PRO A 98 -34.76 -22.73 -10.79
CA PRO A 98 -34.69 -21.99 -9.53
C PRO A 98 -35.69 -20.83 -9.47
N ALA A 99 -36.26 -20.41 -10.60
CA ALA A 99 -37.20 -19.29 -10.69
C ALA A 99 -38.65 -19.66 -10.30
N HIS A 100 -38.95 -20.93 -10.04
CA HIS A 100 -40.25 -21.38 -9.54
C HIS A 100 -40.11 -22.62 -8.65
N GLU A 101 -41.17 -22.99 -7.94
CA GLU A 101 -41.20 -24.25 -7.18
C GLU A 101 -41.27 -25.47 -8.10
N ASP A 102 -40.11 -25.95 -8.52
CA ASP A 102 -40.01 -27.04 -9.47
C ASP A 102 -39.89 -28.42 -8.78
N ARG A 103 -40.84 -29.32 -9.10
CA ARG A 103 -40.84 -30.70 -8.60
C ARG A 103 -40.18 -31.70 -9.56
N ARG A 104 -39.94 -31.33 -10.82
CA ARG A 104 -39.35 -32.21 -11.86
C ARG A 104 -38.43 -31.40 -12.77
N ALA A 105 -37.17 -31.80 -12.93
CA ALA A 105 -36.15 -31.07 -13.71
C ALA A 105 -36.67 -30.47 -15.04
N SER A 106 -37.12 -29.21 -14.98
CA SER A 106 -37.77 -28.50 -16.09
C SER A 106 -36.82 -27.52 -16.81
N LEU A 107 -35.62 -27.31 -16.26
CA LEU A 107 -34.60 -26.43 -16.81
C LEU A 107 -33.60 -27.23 -17.65
N SER A 108 -33.48 -26.89 -18.94
CA SER A 108 -32.43 -27.39 -19.82
C SER A 108 -31.32 -26.35 -19.95
N VAL A 109 -30.08 -26.76 -19.68
CA VAL A 109 -28.87 -25.96 -19.84
C VAL A 109 -28.01 -26.59 -20.93
N GLY A 110 -27.49 -25.82 -21.87
CA GLY A 110 -26.61 -26.31 -22.93
C GLY A 110 -25.53 -25.29 -23.28
N GLU A 111 -24.54 -25.70 -24.07
CA GLU A 111 -23.51 -24.82 -24.59
C GLU A 111 -23.81 -24.47 -26.05
N GLY A 112 -23.87 -23.17 -26.38
CA GLY A 112 -24.02 -22.70 -27.75
C GLY A 112 -22.73 -22.85 -28.56
N GLU A 113 -22.81 -22.87 -29.89
CA GLU A 113 -21.64 -22.91 -30.78
C GLU A 113 -20.68 -21.71 -30.60
N ASP A 114 -21.18 -20.64 -29.98
CA ASP A 114 -20.50 -19.40 -29.63
C ASP A 114 -19.97 -19.38 -28.18
N GLY A 115 -20.08 -20.46 -27.43
CA GLY A 115 -19.55 -20.60 -26.06
C GLY A 115 -20.41 -19.97 -24.96
N ARG A 116 -21.63 -19.52 -25.28
CA ARG A 116 -22.60 -19.03 -24.28
C ARG A 116 -23.40 -20.17 -23.64
N ALA A 117 -23.84 -19.96 -22.41
CA ALA A 117 -24.77 -20.86 -21.74
C ALA A 117 -26.20 -20.60 -22.24
N LEU A 118 -26.78 -21.62 -22.87
CA LEU A 118 -28.18 -21.64 -23.29
C LEU A 118 -29.03 -22.20 -22.15
N VAL A 119 -30.06 -21.45 -21.74
CA VAL A 119 -31.01 -21.91 -20.72
C VAL A 119 -32.42 -21.88 -21.27
N ARG A 120 -33.19 -22.93 -20.98
CA ARG A 120 -34.61 -23.01 -21.34
C ARG A 120 -35.38 -23.71 -20.23
N CYS A 121 -36.32 -22.98 -19.63
CA CYS A 121 -37.31 -23.56 -18.72
C CYS A 121 -38.54 -24.01 -19.52
N HIS A 122 -38.90 -25.30 -19.44
CA HIS A 122 -40.08 -25.84 -20.11
C HIS A 122 -41.40 -25.49 -19.39
N ALA A 123 -41.34 -24.87 -18.21
CA ALA A 123 -42.49 -24.34 -17.48
C ALA A 123 -42.77 -22.85 -17.80
N GLY A 124 -41.92 -22.18 -18.60
CA GLY A 124 -42.18 -20.84 -19.12
C GLY A 124 -41.49 -19.68 -18.38
N CYS A 125 -40.56 -19.94 -17.44
CA CYS A 125 -39.77 -18.86 -16.82
C CYS A 125 -38.87 -18.17 -17.85
N ASP A 126 -38.77 -16.85 -17.74
CA ASP A 126 -37.81 -16.07 -18.52
C ASP A 126 -36.37 -16.30 -18.04
N VAL A 127 -35.42 -15.96 -18.90
CA VAL A 127 -33.98 -16.15 -18.63
C VAL A 127 -33.53 -15.24 -17.48
N GLU A 128 -34.10 -14.05 -17.38
CA GLU A 128 -33.78 -13.05 -16.36
C GLU A 128 -34.14 -13.51 -14.95
N ALA A 129 -35.34 -14.07 -14.73
CA ALA A 129 -35.73 -14.63 -13.44
C ALA A 129 -34.89 -15.86 -13.09
N ILE A 130 -34.51 -16.69 -14.06
CA ILE A 130 -33.63 -17.85 -13.83
C ILE A 130 -32.25 -17.37 -13.36
N CYS A 131 -31.66 -16.39 -14.03
CA CYS A 131 -30.37 -15.79 -13.67
C CYS A 131 -30.44 -15.12 -12.29
N SER A 132 -31.45 -14.29 -12.05
CA SER A 132 -31.62 -13.59 -10.77
C SER A 132 -31.79 -14.55 -9.59
N ALA A 133 -32.52 -15.66 -9.78
CA ALA A 133 -32.73 -16.66 -8.73
C ALA A 133 -31.45 -17.41 -8.32
N VAL A 134 -30.42 -17.42 -9.16
CA VAL A 134 -29.11 -18.04 -8.87
C VAL A 134 -28.00 -17.01 -8.62
N GLY A 135 -28.35 -15.72 -8.55
CA GLY A 135 -27.39 -14.63 -8.31
C GLY A 135 -26.45 -14.37 -9.49
N LEU A 136 -26.91 -14.59 -10.73
CA LEU A 136 -26.19 -14.28 -11.97
C LEU A 136 -26.94 -13.21 -12.76
N ARG A 137 -26.24 -12.49 -13.63
CA ARG A 137 -26.86 -11.63 -14.66
C ARG A 137 -26.87 -12.37 -16.00
N VAL A 138 -27.76 -11.97 -16.90
CA VAL A 138 -27.81 -12.55 -18.26
C VAL A 138 -26.46 -12.42 -19.00
N VAL A 139 -25.72 -11.34 -18.74
CA VAL A 139 -24.37 -11.13 -19.30
C VAL A 139 -23.34 -12.16 -18.82
N ASP A 140 -23.55 -12.77 -17.65
CA ASP A 140 -22.64 -13.79 -17.10
C ASP A 140 -22.86 -15.16 -17.76
N LEU A 141 -23.95 -15.33 -18.54
CA LEU A 141 -24.17 -16.48 -19.43
C LEU A 141 -23.42 -16.35 -20.76
N MET A 142 -22.79 -15.20 -21.03
CA MET A 142 -22.01 -14.97 -22.24
C MET A 142 -20.52 -15.21 -21.97
N PRO A 143 -19.75 -15.72 -22.95
CA PRO A 143 -18.31 -15.83 -22.79
C PRO A 143 -17.71 -14.44 -22.63
N LYS A 144 -16.87 -14.24 -21.60
CA LYS A 144 -16.16 -12.97 -21.38
C LYS A 144 -15.18 -12.73 -22.54
N ILE A 145 -15.54 -11.85 -23.45
CA ILE A 145 -14.68 -11.41 -24.55
C ILE A 145 -13.60 -10.49 -23.98
N CYS A 146 -12.36 -10.97 -23.92
CA CYS A 146 -11.20 -10.09 -23.95
C CYS A 146 -10.89 -9.83 -25.44
N GLU A 147 -10.88 -8.56 -25.82
CA GLU A 147 -10.63 -7.96 -27.15
C GLU A 147 -11.84 -7.73 -28.10
N PRO A 148 -11.93 -6.53 -28.71
CA PRO A 148 -13.01 -6.18 -29.64
C PRO A 148 -12.89 -6.99 -30.94
N HIS A 149 -13.89 -7.82 -31.24
CA HIS A 149 -13.91 -8.60 -32.47
C HIS A 149 -14.70 -7.89 -33.58
N ASN A 150 -13.97 -7.70 -34.67
CA ASN A 150 -14.33 -7.18 -35.98
C ASN A 150 -15.61 -7.85 -36.56
N PRO A 151 -16.62 -7.09 -37.02
CA PRO A 151 -17.86 -7.65 -37.53
C PRO A 151 -17.66 -8.11 -38.98
N SER A 152 -17.17 -9.33 -39.20
CA SER A 152 -17.28 -9.98 -40.50
C SER A 152 -16.88 -11.45 -40.47
N LYS A 153 -17.87 -12.34 -40.28
CA LYS A 153 -17.86 -13.70 -40.87
C LYS A 153 -19.24 -14.35 -40.74
N VAL A 154 -20.12 -13.98 -41.66
CA VAL A 154 -21.18 -14.87 -42.12
C VAL A 154 -20.50 -16.08 -42.78
N LYS A 155 -20.78 -17.30 -42.32
CA LYS A 155 -20.28 -18.54 -42.94
C LYS A 155 -20.91 -18.72 -44.32
N ASN A 156 -20.21 -18.29 -45.36
CA ASN A 156 -20.50 -18.67 -46.75
C ASN A 156 -19.86 -20.03 -47.06
N ASN A 157 -20.66 -21.02 -47.40
CA ASN A 157 -20.24 -22.36 -47.89
C ASN A 157 -19.66 -22.31 -49.32
N ALA A 158 -18.82 -21.33 -49.63
CA ALA A 158 -18.08 -21.27 -50.89
C ALA A 158 -16.75 -22.04 -50.75
N LYS A 159 -16.42 -22.92 -51.71
CA LYS A 159 -15.14 -23.63 -51.73
C LYS A 159 -13.98 -22.61 -51.78
N PRO A 160 -12.96 -22.74 -50.91
CA PRO A 160 -11.91 -21.74 -50.81
C PRO A 160 -11.10 -21.66 -52.11
N ARG A 161 -10.95 -20.45 -52.67
CA ARG A 161 -10.22 -20.19 -53.92
C ARG A 161 -8.79 -19.79 -53.63
N ILE A 162 -7.80 -20.38 -54.32
CA ILE A 162 -6.40 -19.96 -54.21
C ILE A 162 -6.24 -18.61 -54.90
N VAL A 163 -5.79 -17.59 -54.14
CA VAL A 163 -5.57 -16.22 -54.63
C VAL A 163 -4.09 -15.88 -54.84
N ALA A 164 -3.16 -16.58 -54.16
CA ALA A 164 -1.73 -16.41 -54.38
C ALA A 164 -0.96 -17.71 -54.11
N LYS A 165 0.21 -17.86 -54.76
CA LYS A 165 1.11 -19.03 -54.62
C LYS A 165 2.54 -18.54 -54.41
N TYR A 166 3.06 -18.71 -53.20
CA TYR A 166 4.44 -18.35 -52.86
C TYR A 166 5.31 -19.60 -52.90
N SER A 167 6.38 -19.56 -53.70
CA SER A 167 7.23 -20.72 -53.97
C SER A 167 8.58 -20.59 -53.27
N TYR A 168 8.87 -21.50 -52.33
CA TYR A 168 10.15 -21.58 -51.64
C TYR A 168 11.10 -22.48 -52.44
N ARG A 169 12.25 -21.93 -52.82
CA ARG A 169 13.24 -22.58 -53.69
C ARG A 169 14.57 -22.69 -52.97
N ASP A 170 15.34 -23.73 -53.31
CA ASP A 170 16.72 -23.87 -52.87
C ASP A 170 17.68 -22.97 -53.68
N GLU A 171 18.98 -23.07 -53.39
CA GLU A 171 20.04 -22.29 -54.01
C GLU A 171 20.16 -22.52 -55.53
N ALA A 172 19.74 -23.70 -56.01
CA ALA A 172 19.71 -24.05 -57.43
C ALA A 172 18.38 -23.67 -58.12
N GLY A 173 17.46 -23.01 -57.40
CA GLY A 173 16.14 -22.62 -57.89
C GLY A 173 15.11 -23.76 -57.91
N LYS A 174 15.44 -24.94 -57.36
CA LYS A 174 14.53 -26.09 -57.30
C LYS A 174 13.47 -25.85 -56.22
N LEU A 175 12.22 -26.17 -56.54
CA LEU A 175 11.08 -25.97 -55.65
C LEU A 175 11.12 -26.95 -54.45
N LEU A 176 11.16 -26.41 -53.24
CA LEU A 176 11.08 -27.17 -51.99
C LEU A 176 9.62 -27.33 -51.53
N PHE A 177 8.89 -26.22 -51.41
CA PHE A 177 7.48 -26.20 -51.05
C PHE A 177 6.79 -24.91 -51.51
N GLN A 178 5.46 -24.87 -51.42
CA GLN A 178 4.64 -23.70 -51.73
C GLN A 178 3.73 -23.36 -50.55
N ALA A 179 3.63 -22.08 -50.23
CA ALA A 179 2.58 -21.54 -49.38
C ALA A 179 1.47 -20.96 -50.27
N LEU A 180 0.24 -21.42 -50.07
CA LEU A 180 -0.94 -21.02 -50.82
C LEU A 180 -1.83 -20.13 -49.96
N ARG A 181 -2.19 -18.96 -50.46
CA ARG A 181 -3.18 -18.07 -49.85
C ARG A 181 -4.55 -18.33 -50.47
N TYR A 182 -5.57 -18.51 -49.64
CA TYR A 182 -6.97 -18.73 -50.02
C TYR A 182 -7.86 -17.52 -49.73
N GLU A 183 -9.04 -17.53 -50.34
CA GLU A 183 -10.18 -16.64 -50.08
C GLU A 183 -11.41 -17.49 -49.72
N PRO A 184 -12.04 -17.32 -48.53
CA PRO A 184 -11.66 -16.43 -47.41
C PRO A 184 -10.24 -16.68 -46.88
N LYS A 185 -9.60 -15.66 -46.26
CA LYS A 185 -8.17 -15.68 -45.83
C LYS A 185 -7.84 -16.94 -45.03
N ASP A 186 -7.13 -17.86 -45.67
CA ASP A 186 -6.56 -19.10 -45.09
C ASP A 186 -5.21 -19.37 -45.79
N PHE A 187 -4.28 -20.02 -45.10
CA PHE A 187 -2.94 -20.34 -45.64
C PHE A 187 -2.68 -21.84 -45.51
N ARG A 188 -2.27 -22.47 -46.62
CA ARG A 188 -1.90 -23.90 -46.61
C ARG A 188 -0.61 -24.13 -47.35
N GLN A 189 0.23 -25.00 -46.80
CA GLN A 189 1.53 -25.32 -47.38
C GLN A 189 1.53 -26.71 -48.01
N ARG A 190 2.25 -26.87 -49.12
CA ARG A 190 2.38 -28.15 -49.84
C ARG A 190 3.77 -28.32 -50.46
N ARG A 191 4.23 -29.55 -50.61
CA ARG A 191 5.50 -29.89 -51.27
C ARG A 191 5.28 -30.81 -52.47
N PRO A 192 6.18 -30.81 -53.48
CA PRO A 192 6.11 -31.76 -54.59
C PRO A 192 6.46 -33.18 -54.12
N ALA A 193 5.59 -34.15 -54.42
CA ALA A 193 5.76 -35.57 -54.07
C ALA A 193 6.22 -36.45 -55.25
N GLY A 194 6.69 -35.82 -56.34
CA GLY A 194 7.05 -36.49 -57.61
C GLY A 194 5.85 -36.78 -58.53
N ARG A 195 6.12 -36.90 -59.84
CA ARG A 195 5.11 -37.14 -60.91
C ARG A 195 3.91 -36.18 -60.89
N GLY A 196 4.14 -34.89 -60.59
CA GLY A 196 3.10 -33.85 -60.56
C GLY A 196 2.14 -33.91 -59.36
N ARG A 197 2.36 -34.80 -58.38
CA ARG A 197 1.55 -34.88 -57.16
C ARG A 197 2.04 -33.91 -56.08
N TRP A 198 1.11 -33.47 -55.25
CA TRP A 198 1.36 -32.57 -54.12
C TRP A 198 1.07 -33.28 -52.79
N GLU A 199 1.92 -33.06 -51.81
CA GLU A 199 1.71 -33.50 -50.43
C GLU A 199 1.47 -32.27 -49.55
N TRP A 200 0.40 -32.30 -48.75
CA TRP A 200 -0.05 -31.19 -47.89
C TRP A 200 0.64 -31.18 -46.52
N SER A 201 1.96 -31.30 -46.53
CA SER A 201 2.82 -31.26 -45.35
C SER A 201 4.21 -30.78 -45.74
N VAL A 202 4.82 -29.97 -44.88
CA VAL A 202 6.22 -29.52 -45.02
C VAL A 202 7.12 -30.14 -43.94
N LYS A 203 6.62 -31.14 -43.19
CA LYS A 203 7.40 -31.81 -42.15
C LYS A 203 8.62 -32.50 -42.76
N GLY A 204 9.81 -32.15 -42.26
CA GLY A 204 11.09 -32.66 -42.76
C GLY A 204 11.60 -31.99 -44.05
N VAL A 205 10.94 -30.93 -44.54
CA VAL A 205 11.48 -30.09 -45.61
C VAL A 205 12.48 -29.09 -45.02
N ARG A 206 13.60 -28.87 -45.72
CA ARG A 206 14.60 -27.86 -45.33
C ARG A 206 13.96 -26.48 -45.23
N VAL A 207 14.25 -25.81 -44.14
CA VAL A 207 13.75 -24.46 -43.84
C VAL A 207 14.64 -23.44 -44.57
N VAL A 208 14.03 -22.61 -45.42
CA VAL A 208 14.73 -21.58 -46.20
C VAL A 208 13.93 -20.27 -46.18
N PRO A 209 14.59 -19.09 -46.23
CA PRO A 209 13.91 -17.82 -46.40
C PRO A 209 13.17 -17.74 -47.74
N TYR A 210 12.07 -16.98 -47.78
CA TYR A 210 11.40 -16.68 -49.03
C TYR A 210 12.32 -15.84 -49.93
N ASN A 211 12.24 -16.03 -51.25
CA ASN A 211 13.10 -15.33 -52.22
C ASN A 211 14.62 -15.65 -52.12
N LEU A 212 14.99 -16.83 -51.60
CA LEU A 212 16.39 -17.27 -51.43
C LEU A 212 17.29 -17.13 -52.68
N PRO A 213 16.88 -17.51 -53.91
CA PRO A 213 17.76 -17.36 -55.09
C PRO A 213 18.21 -15.91 -55.33
N ASP A 214 17.30 -14.95 -55.15
CA ASP A 214 17.57 -13.52 -55.29
C ASP A 214 18.45 -12.99 -54.16
N LEU A 215 18.26 -13.50 -52.93
CA LEU A 215 19.14 -13.18 -51.80
C LEU A 215 20.58 -13.59 -52.12
N ILE A 216 20.80 -14.78 -52.70
CA ILE A 216 22.13 -15.28 -53.06
C ILE A 216 22.73 -14.48 -54.22
N ALA A 217 21.95 -14.25 -55.28
CA ALA A 217 22.42 -13.51 -56.46
C ALA A 217 22.82 -12.06 -56.14
N LYS A 218 22.19 -11.43 -55.14
CA LYS A 218 22.42 -10.03 -54.75
C LYS A 218 23.09 -9.94 -53.36
N SER A 219 24.18 -10.68 -53.16
CA SER A 219 24.83 -10.84 -51.85
C SER A 219 25.35 -9.55 -51.20
N SER A 220 25.67 -8.52 -51.99
CA SER A 220 26.17 -7.22 -51.52
C SER A 220 25.09 -6.19 -51.16
N LYS A 221 23.81 -6.48 -51.43
CA LYS A 221 22.71 -5.54 -51.14
C LYS A 221 22.18 -5.71 -49.73
N ALA A 222 21.74 -4.60 -49.12
CA ALA A 222 20.98 -4.64 -47.88
C ALA A 222 19.66 -5.41 -48.08
N VAL A 223 19.25 -6.15 -47.04
CA VAL A 223 18.06 -7.01 -47.07
C VAL A 223 17.04 -6.50 -46.06
N MET A 224 15.78 -6.40 -46.48
CA MET A 224 14.66 -6.13 -45.58
C MET A 224 13.98 -7.42 -45.15
N VAL A 225 13.68 -7.56 -43.86
CA VAL A 225 12.92 -8.69 -43.30
C VAL A 225 11.55 -8.20 -42.89
N VAL A 226 10.51 -8.84 -43.44
CA VAL A 226 9.09 -8.54 -43.20
C VAL A 226 8.35 -9.81 -42.77
N GLU A 227 7.12 -9.70 -42.28
CA GLU A 227 6.38 -10.85 -41.73
C GLU A 227 5.76 -11.76 -42.78
N GLY A 228 5.31 -11.20 -43.91
CA GLY A 228 4.51 -11.90 -44.92
C GLY A 228 5.13 -11.98 -46.32
N GLU A 229 4.81 -13.03 -47.08
CA GLU A 229 5.29 -13.19 -48.46
C GLU A 229 4.71 -12.13 -49.43
N LYS A 230 3.50 -11.63 -49.14
CA LYS A 230 2.84 -10.53 -49.88
C LYS A 230 3.69 -9.26 -49.82
N ASP A 231 4.19 -8.94 -48.63
CA ASP A 231 5.00 -7.76 -48.36
C ASP A 231 6.36 -7.83 -49.07
N VAL A 232 6.96 -9.04 -49.09
CA VAL A 232 8.18 -9.29 -49.86
C VAL A 232 7.94 -9.03 -51.35
N ASP A 233 6.86 -9.55 -51.94
CA ASP A 233 6.54 -9.33 -53.36
C ASP A 233 6.28 -7.84 -53.67
N ASN A 234 5.63 -7.10 -52.75
CA ASN A 234 5.38 -5.66 -52.91
C ASN A 234 6.68 -4.83 -52.84
N LEU A 235 7.57 -5.15 -51.90
CA LEU A 235 8.89 -4.54 -51.83
C LEU A 235 9.76 -4.87 -53.05
N ALA A 236 9.66 -6.11 -53.57
CA ALA A 236 10.34 -6.51 -54.78
C ALA A 236 9.89 -5.70 -56.01
N ARG A 237 8.59 -5.36 -56.11
CA ARG A 237 8.06 -4.46 -57.16
C ARG A 237 8.62 -3.04 -57.07
N LEU A 238 8.94 -2.57 -55.86
CA LEU A 238 9.66 -1.30 -55.63
C LEU A 238 11.18 -1.42 -55.82
N GLY A 239 11.70 -2.58 -56.24
CA GLY A 239 13.13 -2.80 -56.45
C GLY A 239 13.94 -2.96 -55.15
N VAL A 240 13.29 -3.27 -54.04
CA VAL A 240 13.89 -3.53 -52.72
C VAL A 240 14.06 -5.03 -52.52
N LEU A 241 15.24 -5.44 -52.04
CA LEU A 241 15.52 -6.84 -51.74
C LEU A 241 14.93 -7.19 -50.36
N ALA A 242 13.89 -8.03 -50.32
CA ALA A 242 13.20 -8.42 -49.10
C ALA A 242 13.06 -9.94 -48.97
N THR A 243 12.82 -10.40 -47.74
CA THR A 243 12.59 -11.81 -47.38
C THR A 243 11.70 -11.93 -46.14
N CYS A 244 11.12 -13.12 -45.94
CA CYS A 244 10.37 -13.52 -44.75
C CYS A 244 10.53 -15.02 -44.47
N ASN A 245 10.08 -15.51 -43.32
CA ASN A 245 9.92 -16.95 -43.06
C ASN A 245 8.52 -17.43 -43.46
N SER A 246 8.39 -18.72 -43.76
CA SER A 246 7.07 -19.31 -44.01
C SER A 246 6.24 -19.39 -42.73
N GLY A 247 4.96 -19.04 -42.80
CA GLY A 247 4.01 -19.23 -41.69
C GLY A 247 3.90 -18.08 -40.69
N GLY A 248 4.42 -16.90 -41.01
CA GLY A 248 4.24 -15.65 -40.24
C GLY A 248 5.06 -15.55 -38.95
N ALA A 249 4.68 -14.59 -38.09
CA ALA A 249 5.33 -14.29 -36.83
C ALA A 249 5.57 -15.54 -35.95
N GLY A 250 6.76 -15.62 -35.36
CA GLY A 250 7.17 -16.68 -34.43
C GLY A 250 7.66 -18.00 -35.07
N LYS A 251 7.74 -18.09 -36.40
CA LYS A 251 8.35 -19.24 -37.12
C LYS A 251 9.75 -18.96 -37.67
N TRP A 252 10.34 -17.82 -37.32
CA TRP A 252 11.75 -17.52 -37.60
C TRP A 252 12.67 -18.37 -36.74
N THR A 253 13.78 -18.84 -37.32
CA THR A 253 14.74 -19.73 -36.66
C THR A 253 16.17 -19.33 -37.03
N GLY A 254 17.16 -19.77 -36.24
CA GLY A 254 18.57 -19.51 -36.52
C GLY A 254 19.04 -20.02 -37.90
N GLU A 255 18.40 -21.05 -38.48
CA GLU A 255 18.69 -21.52 -39.83
C GLU A 255 18.35 -20.47 -40.91
N HIS A 256 17.29 -19.67 -40.71
CA HIS A 256 16.98 -18.55 -41.59
C HIS A 256 18.04 -17.45 -41.48
N ALA A 257 18.44 -17.14 -40.24
CA ALA A 257 19.38 -16.08 -39.93
C ALA A 257 20.77 -16.30 -40.58
N LYS A 258 21.22 -17.56 -40.70
CA LYS A 258 22.48 -17.93 -41.37
C LYS A 258 22.61 -17.39 -42.80
N PHE A 259 21.52 -17.31 -43.56
CA PHE A 259 21.55 -16.80 -44.95
C PHE A 259 21.76 -15.28 -45.03
N LEU A 260 21.62 -14.58 -43.91
CA LEU A 260 21.80 -13.13 -43.80
C LEU A 260 23.12 -12.74 -43.10
N ALA A 261 23.99 -13.71 -42.82
CA ALA A 261 25.29 -13.47 -42.21
C ALA A 261 26.14 -12.49 -43.04
N GLY A 262 26.79 -11.54 -42.38
CA GLY A 262 27.64 -10.51 -42.98
C GLY A 262 26.90 -9.39 -43.71
N ARG A 263 25.55 -9.32 -43.65
CA ARG A 263 24.77 -8.31 -44.40
C ARG A 263 24.25 -7.17 -43.53
N LYS A 264 23.88 -6.06 -44.16
CA LYS A 264 23.05 -5.02 -43.54
C LYS A 264 21.59 -5.45 -43.60
N VAL A 265 20.96 -5.63 -42.44
CA VAL A 265 19.59 -6.12 -42.32
C VAL A 265 18.71 -5.05 -41.69
N VAL A 266 17.55 -4.83 -42.28
CA VAL A 266 16.51 -3.92 -41.77
C VAL A 266 15.25 -4.75 -41.54
N VAL A 267 14.73 -4.75 -40.32
CA VAL A 267 13.51 -5.47 -39.95
C VAL A 267 12.35 -4.47 -39.92
N LEU A 268 11.26 -4.79 -40.61
CA LEU A 268 10.02 -3.98 -40.64
C LEU A 268 8.91 -4.80 -39.93
N PRO A 269 8.58 -4.49 -38.66
CA PRO A 269 7.46 -5.12 -37.97
C PRO A 269 6.12 -4.64 -38.52
N ASP A 270 5.10 -5.48 -38.41
CA ASP A 270 3.71 -5.03 -38.50
C ASP A 270 3.40 -4.10 -37.30
N ASN A 271 2.46 -3.17 -37.46
CA ASN A 271 2.12 -2.20 -36.42
C ASN A 271 1.21 -2.79 -35.32
N ASP A 272 1.68 -3.86 -34.67
CA ASP A 272 1.05 -4.47 -33.49
C ASP A 272 2.09 -5.13 -32.56
N GLU A 273 1.63 -5.57 -31.38
CA GLU A 273 2.50 -6.17 -30.35
C GLU A 273 3.15 -7.49 -30.81
N HIS A 274 2.45 -8.28 -31.61
CA HIS A 274 2.98 -9.54 -32.13
C HIS A 274 4.11 -9.29 -33.14
N GLY A 275 3.96 -8.29 -34.00
CA GLY A 275 4.98 -7.90 -34.97
C GLY A 275 6.22 -7.30 -34.33
N GLN A 276 6.05 -6.50 -33.27
CA GLN A 276 7.18 -5.99 -32.48
C GLN A 276 7.98 -7.11 -31.82
N ASN A 277 7.29 -8.07 -31.18
CA ASN A 277 7.92 -9.23 -30.55
C ASN A 277 8.66 -10.10 -31.59
N HIS A 278 8.07 -10.28 -32.78
CA HIS A 278 8.71 -11.00 -33.87
C HIS A 278 9.97 -10.28 -34.38
N ALA A 279 9.90 -8.97 -34.57
CA ALA A 279 11.05 -8.18 -35.03
C ALA A 279 12.21 -8.22 -34.02
N GLN A 280 11.92 -8.18 -32.72
CA GLN A 280 12.94 -8.36 -31.68
C GLN A 280 13.58 -9.76 -31.75
N GLN A 281 12.79 -10.82 -31.93
CA GLN A 281 13.30 -12.19 -32.09
C GLN A 281 14.23 -12.31 -33.31
N VAL A 282 13.84 -11.72 -34.44
CA VAL A 282 14.65 -11.71 -35.67
C VAL A 282 15.95 -10.93 -35.43
N ALA A 283 15.86 -9.73 -34.85
CA ALA A 283 17.00 -8.86 -34.60
C ALA A 283 18.03 -9.52 -33.65
N GLN A 284 17.56 -10.15 -32.58
CA GLN A 284 18.40 -10.90 -31.64
C GLN A 284 19.15 -12.05 -32.33
N SER A 285 18.48 -12.79 -33.22
CA SER A 285 19.11 -13.90 -33.94
C SER A 285 20.21 -13.45 -34.94
N LEU A 286 20.16 -12.18 -35.36
CA LEU A 286 21.05 -11.62 -36.37
C LEU A 286 22.20 -10.79 -35.79
N GLN A 287 22.11 -10.36 -34.53
CA GLN A 287 23.07 -9.44 -33.91
C GLN A 287 24.53 -9.92 -33.99
N SER A 288 24.77 -11.22 -33.80
CA SER A 288 26.13 -11.80 -33.78
C SER A 288 26.65 -12.24 -35.14
N ILE A 289 25.80 -12.24 -36.18
CA ILE A 289 26.14 -12.79 -37.50
C ILE A 289 25.97 -11.79 -38.65
N ALA A 290 25.11 -10.78 -38.54
CA ALA A 290 24.91 -9.74 -39.55
C ALA A 290 25.93 -8.59 -39.40
N GLN A 291 26.17 -7.81 -40.45
CA GLN A 291 27.03 -6.63 -40.39
C GLN A 291 26.37 -5.50 -39.57
N SER A 292 25.06 -5.36 -39.69
CA SER A 292 24.26 -4.40 -38.91
C SER A 292 22.80 -4.82 -38.93
N VAL A 293 22.08 -4.53 -37.85
CA VAL A 293 20.64 -4.77 -37.72
C VAL A 293 19.98 -3.47 -37.32
N ARG A 294 18.85 -3.14 -37.96
CA ARG A 294 17.98 -2.01 -37.61
C ARG A 294 16.54 -2.48 -37.59
N VAL A 295 15.73 -1.98 -36.66
CA VAL A 295 14.29 -2.26 -36.59
C VAL A 295 13.56 -0.95 -36.84
N VAL A 296 12.84 -0.86 -37.96
CA VAL A 296 12.24 0.40 -38.44
C VAL A 296 10.73 0.31 -38.35
N ASN A 297 10.14 1.14 -37.48
CA ASN A 297 8.69 1.30 -37.39
C ASN A 297 8.23 2.31 -38.45
N LEU A 298 7.35 1.89 -39.37
CA LEU A 298 6.88 2.76 -40.44
C LEU A 298 5.83 3.76 -39.93
N PRO A 299 5.97 5.06 -40.24
CA PRO A 299 5.06 6.09 -39.74
C PRO A 299 3.70 6.06 -40.46
N GLY A 300 2.65 6.49 -39.77
CA GLY A 300 1.31 6.69 -40.35
C GLY A 300 0.48 5.41 -40.56
N LEU A 301 0.95 4.26 -40.07
CA LEU A 301 0.20 3.01 -40.09
C LEU A 301 -0.88 2.98 -38.99
N GLN A 302 -2.07 2.47 -39.34
CA GLN A 302 -3.09 2.12 -38.35
C GLN A 302 -2.66 0.87 -37.56
N PRO A 303 -3.27 0.56 -36.39
CA PRO A 303 -3.02 -0.70 -35.69
C PRO A 303 -3.22 -1.90 -36.62
N LYS A 304 -2.28 -2.86 -36.58
CA LYS A 304 -2.20 -4.04 -37.49
C LYS A 304 -1.90 -3.72 -38.97
N GLY A 305 -1.45 -2.49 -39.28
CA GLY A 305 -0.99 -2.13 -40.61
C GLY A 305 0.37 -2.74 -40.95
N ASP A 306 0.54 -3.16 -42.20
CA ASP A 306 1.77 -3.76 -42.73
C ASP A 306 2.52 -2.80 -43.70
N VAL A 307 3.69 -3.21 -44.21
CA VAL A 307 4.42 -2.40 -45.21
C VAL A 307 3.65 -2.28 -46.53
N SER A 308 2.79 -3.24 -46.88
CA SER A 308 1.92 -3.11 -48.06
C SER A 308 0.92 -1.96 -47.89
N ASP A 309 0.37 -1.75 -46.70
CA ASP A 309 -0.53 -0.64 -46.39
C ASP A 309 0.21 0.69 -46.44
N TRP A 310 1.46 0.73 -45.97
CA TRP A 310 2.32 1.92 -46.08
C TRP A 310 2.63 2.28 -47.55
N ILE A 311 2.91 1.28 -48.40
CA ILE A 311 3.12 1.49 -49.84
C ILE A 311 1.81 1.98 -50.50
N ALA A 312 0.66 1.42 -50.13
CA ALA A 312 -0.64 1.83 -50.65
C ALA A 312 -1.00 3.28 -50.24
N ALA A 313 -0.52 3.74 -49.08
CA ALA A 313 -0.65 5.12 -48.61
C ALA A 313 0.33 6.10 -49.29
N GLY A 314 1.13 5.67 -50.28
CA GLY A 314 2.05 6.51 -51.05
C GLY A 314 3.52 6.41 -50.64
N GLY A 315 3.89 5.44 -49.81
CA GLY A 315 5.28 5.21 -49.41
C GLY A 315 6.20 4.87 -50.60
N THR A 316 7.34 5.54 -50.70
CA THR A 316 8.32 5.37 -51.79
C THR A 316 9.57 4.62 -51.34
N ARG A 317 10.34 4.09 -52.30
CA ARG A 317 11.62 3.43 -52.02
C ARG A 317 12.62 4.38 -51.35
N GLU A 318 12.65 5.64 -51.79
CA GLU A 318 13.55 6.67 -51.31
C GLU A 318 13.26 7.01 -49.84
N GLU A 319 11.98 7.11 -49.48
CA GLU A 319 11.55 7.35 -48.10
C GLU A 319 11.88 6.16 -47.20
N LEU A 320 11.63 4.93 -47.66
CA LEU A 320 11.96 3.73 -46.91
C LEU A 320 13.47 3.61 -46.64
N LYS A 321 14.29 3.99 -47.62
CA LYS A 321 15.75 4.04 -47.47
C LYS A 321 16.16 5.10 -46.44
N ARG A 322 15.55 6.30 -46.48
CA ARG A 322 15.82 7.38 -45.52
C ARG A 322 15.47 6.95 -44.09
N LEU A 323 14.31 6.34 -43.88
CA LEU A 323 13.87 5.85 -42.57
C LEU A 323 14.84 4.78 -42.03
N ALA A 324 15.28 3.86 -42.89
CA ALA A 324 16.27 2.85 -42.50
C ALA A 324 17.63 3.45 -42.13
N GLU A 325 18.10 4.48 -42.84
CA GLU A 325 19.36 5.17 -42.57
C GLU A 325 19.30 6.08 -41.33
N ALA A 326 18.15 6.66 -41.02
CA ALA A 326 17.93 7.48 -39.83
C ALA A 326 17.75 6.66 -38.54
N THR A 327 17.28 5.41 -38.64
CA THR A 327 17.04 4.55 -37.48
C THR A 327 18.35 4.08 -36.83
N PRO A 328 18.56 4.19 -35.51
CA PRO A 328 19.79 3.75 -34.88
C PRO A 328 20.04 2.24 -35.05
N LEU A 329 21.29 1.81 -34.86
CA LEU A 329 21.63 0.39 -34.86
C LEU A 329 20.95 -0.30 -33.67
N TRP A 330 20.35 -1.46 -33.93
CA TRP A 330 19.72 -2.25 -32.89
C TRP A 330 20.78 -2.93 -32.02
N THR A 331 20.69 -2.74 -30.70
CA THR A 331 21.55 -3.36 -29.70
C THR A 331 20.71 -4.09 -28.66
N LEU A 332 21.21 -5.22 -28.16
CA LEU A 332 20.63 -5.89 -26.99
C LEU A 332 20.87 -5.00 -25.77
N GLU A 333 19.98 -4.07 -25.51
CA GLU A 333 19.99 -3.38 -24.22
C GLU A 333 19.64 -4.40 -23.13
N ALA A 334 20.48 -4.45 -22.10
CA ALA A 334 20.23 -5.27 -20.92
C ALA A 334 18.83 -4.94 -20.40
N GLN A 335 18.06 -5.96 -20.00
CA GLN A 335 16.78 -5.70 -19.33
C GLN A 335 17.01 -4.65 -18.24
N PRO A 336 16.25 -3.54 -18.27
CA PRO A 336 16.39 -2.51 -17.27
C PRO A 336 16.24 -3.16 -15.90
N TRP A 337 17.08 -2.74 -14.95
CA TRP A 337 16.91 -3.19 -13.59
C TRP A 337 15.49 -2.85 -13.14
N PRO A 338 14.81 -3.74 -12.40
CA PRO A 338 13.58 -3.35 -11.71
C PRO A 338 13.88 -2.14 -10.82
N GLU A 339 12.88 -1.28 -10.65
CA GLU A 339 12.95 -0.14 -9.75
C GLU A 339 13.32 -0.61 -8.34
N ILE A 340 14.29 0.06 -7.71
CA ILE A 340 14.70 -0.28 -6.34
C ILE A 340 13.57 0.13 -5.40
N GLN A 341 13.12 -0.81 -4.58
CA GLN A 341 12.19 -0.54 -3.48
C GLN A 341 12.97 -0.40 -2.16
N PRO A 342 13.19 0.81 -1.63
CA PRO A 342 14.06 1.04 -0.47
C PRO A 342 13.67 0.23 0.76
N PHE A 343 14.65 -0.11 1.61
CA PHE A 343 14.36 -0.75 2.91
C PHE A 343 13.72 0.21 3.92
N ASP A 344 14.07 1.49 3.86
CA ASP A 344 13.93 2.40 5.01
C ASP A 344 13.24 3.74 4.68
N VAL A 345 12.43 3.83 3.64
CA VAL A 345 11.60 5.03 3.42
C VAL A 345 10.19 4.61 3.04
N LEU A 346 9.31 4.56 4.03
CA LEU A 346 7.89 4.81 3.76
C LEU A 346 7.84 6.24 3.21
N TYR A 347 7.67 6.37 1.90
CA TYR A 347 7.35 7.66 1.29
C TYR A 347 5.91 7.99 1.67
N LEU A 348 5.77 8.57 2.86
CA LEU A 348 4.49 9.05 3.36
C LEU A 348 4.21 10.41 2.71
N PRO A 349 2.92 10.74 2.47
CA PRO A 349 2.55 12.03 1.89
C PRO A 349 3.07 13.19 2.76
N GLU A 350 3.23 14.36 2.16
CA GLU A 350 3.52 15.59 2.92
C GLU A 350 2.22 16.22 3.41
N PHE A 351 2.27 16.92 4.55
CA PHE A 351 1.07 17.56 5.10
C PHE A 351 0.44 18.57 4.12
N PRO A 352 -0.87 18.49 3.83
CA PRO A 352 -1.53 19.35 2.86
C PRO A 352 -1.83 20.73 3.47
N THR A 353 -0.83 21.60 3.61
CA THR A 353 -0.98 22.95 4.22
C THR A 353 -2.03 23.81 3.53
N ALA A 354 -2.27 23.59 2.23
CA ALA A 354 -3.29 24.29 1.45
C ALA A 354 -4.72 24.06 1.95
N MET A 355 -4.97 23.00 2.74
CA MET A 355 -6.28 22.70 3.33
C MET A 355 -6.52 23.42 4.66
N LEU A 356 -5.53 24.15 5.18
CA LEU A 356 -5.71 24.96 6.38
C LEU A 356 -6.28 26.33 6.03
N PRO A 357 -7.13 26.93 6.89
CA PRO A 357 -7.50 28.33 6.80
C PRO A 357 -6.28 29.22 6.69
N GLU A 358 -6.38 30.32 5.93
CA GLU A 358 -5.26 31.17 5.53
C GLU A 358 -4.33 31.55 6.69
N VAL A 359 -4.91 31.94 7.84
CA VAL A 359 -4.13 32.33 9.02
C VAL A 359 -3.29 31.18 9.57
N LEU A 360 -3.84 29.97 9.61
CA LEU A 360 -3.12 28.78 10.07
C LEU A 360 -2.10 28.34 9.03
N ARG A 361 -2.47 28.32 7.75
CA ARG A 361 -1.55 27.97 6.65
C ARG A 361 -0.31 28.84 6.67
N ASN A 362 -0.50 30.17 6.70
CA ASN A 362 0.59 31.14 6.70
C ASN A 362 1.51 30.95 7.91
N TRP A 363 0.95 30.67 9.09
CA TRP A 363 1.73 30.42 10.28
C TRP A 363 2.48 29.08 10.22
N VAL A 364 1.83 28.00 9.80
CA VAL A 364 2.43 26.66 9.67
C VAL A 364 3.58 26.64 8.68
N GLU A 365 3.39 27.23 7.49
CA GLU A 365 4.44 27.29 6.45
C GLU A 365 5.62 28.15 6.92
N ALA A 366 5.34 29.31 7.55
CA ALA A 366 6.38 30.17 8.09
C ALA A 366 7.15 29.51 9.25
N GLU A 367 6.45 28.82 10.16
CA GLU A 367 7.04 28.13 11.31
C GLU A 367 7.88 26.93 10.88
N SER A 368 7.38 26.13 9.93
CA SER A 368 8.11 25.03 9.30
C SER A 368 9.41 25.52 8.67
N HIS A 369 9.35 26.61 7.91
CA HIS A 369 10.52 27.25 7.31
C HIS A 369 11.48 27.82 8.36
N ALA A 370 11.00 28.60 9.33
CA ALA A 370 11.84 29.24 10.35
C ALA A 370 12.57 28.22 11.23
N THR A 371 11.89 27.12 11.58
CA THR A 371 12.47 26.08 12.43
C THR A 371 13.17 24.97 11.64
N GLN A 372 12.96 24.88 10.33
CA GLN A 372 13.45 23.80 9.47
C GLN A 372 12.94 22.44 9.96
N THR A 373 11.64 22.39 10.22
CA THR A 373 10.91 21.21 10.69
C THR A 373 9.75 20.90 9.73
N PRO A 374 9.29 19.63 9.65
CA PRO A 374 8.16 19.29 8.80
C PRO A 374 6.88 20.04 9.19
N ALA A 375 6.12 20.48 8.19
CA ALA A 375 4.89 21.26 8.39
C ALA A 375 3.83 20.53 9.23
N ASP A 376 3.85 19.20 9.19
CA ASP A 376 2.99 18.26 9.91
C ASP A 376 3.04 18.52 11.43
N LEU A 377 4.23 18.83 11.97
CA LEU A 377 4.41 19.14 13.38
C LEU A 377 3.69 20.45 13.75
N ALA A 378 3.94 21.52 12.99
CA ALA A 378 3.33 22.81 13.25
C ALA A 378 1.81 22.76 13.03
N ALA A 379 1.34 22.07 11.99
CA ALA A 379 -0.08 21.96 11.65
C ALA A 379 -0.89 21.23 12.73
N LEU A 380 -0.45 20.03 13.13
CA LEU A 380 -1.17 19.26 14.15
C LEU A 380 -1.16 19.96 15.53
N LEU A 381 -0.08 20.70 15.84
CA LEU A 381 -0.04 21.53 17.04
C LEU A 381 -0.99 22.73 16.95
N ALA A 382 -1.02 23.44 15.83
CA ALA A 382 -1.93 24.57 15.62
C ALA A 382 -3.40 24.13 15.70
N LEU A 383 -3.75 23.01 15.08
CA LEU A 383 -5.10 22.42 15.19
C LEU A 383 -5.43 22.05 16.63
N SER A 384 -4.48 21.42 17.35
CA SER A 384 -4.67 21.07 18.76
C SER A 384 -4.87 22.32 19.62
N VAL A 385 -4.07 23.37 19.43
CA VAL A 385 -4.19 24.65 20.14
C VAL A 385 -5.55 25.32 19.88
N CYS A 386 -6.02 25.32 18.64
CA CYS A 386 -7.34 25.84 18.29
C CYS A 386 -8.45 25.00 18.93
N ALA A 387 -8.32 23.67 18.95
CA ALA A 387 -9.25 22.77 19.64
C ALA A 387 -9.33 23.06 21.14
N VAL A 388 -8.22 23.40 21.82
CA VAL A 388 -8.24 23.87 23.23
C VAL A 388 -9.16 25.08 23.39
N GLY A 389 -9.13 26.02 22.44
CA GLY A 389 -9.94 27.24 22.47
C GLY A 389 -11.45 26.97 22.56
N ILE A 390 -11.92 25.96 21.83
CA ILE A 390 -13.35 25.69 21.59
C ILE A 390 -13.86 24.39 22.23
N ALA A 391 -12.98 23.55 22.78
CA ALA A 391 -13.37 22.33 23.49
C ALA A 391 -14.39 22.63 24.60
N ARG A 392 -15.38 21.75 24.74
CA ARG A 392 -16.58 21.88 25.61
C ARG A 392 -17.58 22.97 25.21
N ARG A 393 -17.19 23.97 24.40
CA ARG A 393 -18.09 25.02 23.89
C ARG A 393 -18.75 24.65 22.58
N VAL A 394 -18.05 23.88 21.76
CA VAL A 394 -18.58 23.43 20.47
C VAL A 394 -18.67 21.92 20.47
N VAL A 395 -19.78 21.43 19.92
CA VAL A 395 -20.02 20.02 19.60
C VAL A 395 -20.51 19.98 18.15
N VAL A 396 -20.18 18.92 17.42
CA VAL A 396 -20.74 18.70 16.08
C VAL A 396 -21.73 17.56 16.11
N GLU A 397 -22.87 17.78 15.48
CA GLU A 397 -23.92 16.79 15.27
C GLU A 397 -24.19 16.67 13.77
N PRO A 398 -23.45 15.82 13.04
CA PRO A 398 -23.64 15.69 11.59
C PRO A 398 -25.02 15.12 11.25
N ARG A 399 -25.55 14.24 12.11
CA ARG A 399 -26.86 13.60 11.97
C ARG A 399 -27.50 13.44 13.35
N PRO A 400 -28.84 13.50 13.46
CA PRO A 400 -29.53 13.43 14.74
C PRO A 400 -29.11 12.21 15.57
N GLY A 401 -28.65 12.46 16.80
CA GLY A 401 -28.26 11.42 17.75
C GLY A 401 -26.79 11.00 17.69
N TRP A 402 -25.99 11.53 16.77
CA TRP A 402 -24.54 11.37 16.79
C TRP A 402 -23.88 12.71 17.10
N ARG A 403 -23.26 12.83 18.28
CA ARG A 403 -22.58 14.04 18.72
C ARG A 403 -21.10 13.75 18.96
N GLU A 404 -20.22 14.58 18.41
CA GLU A 404 -18.77 14.50 18.60
C GLU A 404 -18.24 15.76 19.30
N PRO A 405 -17.42 15.62 20.36
CA PRO A 405 -16.71 16.74 20.95
C PRO A 405 -15.52 17.15 20.06
N VAL A 406 -14.97 18.34 20.27
CA VAL A 406 -13.98 18.95 19.35
C VAL A 406 -12.52 18.68 19.74
N ASN A 407 -12.29 18.12 20.92
CA ASN A 407 -10.94 17.88 21.41
C ASN A 407 -10.17 16.86 20.56
N LEU A 408 -8.88 17.15 20.34
CA LEU A 408 -8.00 16.36 19.47
C LEU A 408 -6.92 15.64 20.27
N PHE A 409 -6.53 14.46 19.80
CA PHE A 409 -5.39 13.70 20.29
C PHE A 409 -4.41 13.56 19.13
N THR A 410 -3.27 14.24 19.18
CA THR A 410 -2.27 14.24 18.09
C THR A 410 -0.93 13.72 18.59
N ALA A 411 -0.25 12.97 17.72
CA ALA A 411 1.03 12.34 18.00
C ALA A 411 1.96 12.40 16.77
N VAL A 412 3.01 13.21 16.86
CA VAL A 412 3.98 13.39 15.78
C VAL A 412 5.28 12.67 16.11
N LEU A 413 5.67 11.69 15.29
CA LEU A 413 6.89 10.91 15.44
C LEU A 413 8.05 11.64 14.78
N LEU A 414 9.01 12.08 15.59
CA LEU A 414 10.22 12.76 15.12
C LEU A 414 11.43 12.37 15.96
N GLU A 415 12.53 12.08 15.28
CA GLU A 415 13.82 11.76 15.90
C GLU A 415 14.33 12.91 16.79
N PRO A 416 15.18 12.61 17.80
CA PRO A 416 15.89 13.64 18.55
C PRO A 416 16.61 14.63 17.64
N GLY A 417 16.67 15.91 18.03
CA GLY A 417 17.35 16.96 17.23
C GLY A 417 16.50 17.57 16.11
N ASN A 418 15.20 17.25 16.03
CA ASN A 418 14.24 17.86 15.12
C ASN A 418 13.65 19.21 15.58
N ARG A 419 14.32 19.92 16.49
CA ARG A 419 13.88 21.25 17.00
C ARG A 419 12.41 21.29 17.48
N LYS A 420 11.89 20.12 17.91
CA LYS A 420 10.49 19.90 18.32
C LYS A 420 10.04 20.89 19.39
N SER A 421 10.91 21.12 20.38
CA SER A 421 10.64 22.04 21.49
C SER A 421 10.48 23.50 21.05
N ALA A 422 11.13 23.93 19.96
CA ALA A 422 10.98 25.29 19.44
C ALA A 422 9.56 25.49 18.87
N VAL A 423 9.14 24.59 17.98
CA VAL A 423 7.79 24.61 17.39
C VAL A 423 6.71 24.52 18.46
N PHE A 424 6.90 23.66 19.47
CA PHE A 424 5.98 23.58 20.62
C PHE A 424 5.88 24.91 21.37
N SER A 425 7.01 25.53 21.69
CA SER A 425 7.04 26.80 22.42
C SER A 425 6.26 27.88 21.67
N ASP A 426 6.46 27.99 20.36
CA ASP A 426 5.82 29.02 19.54
C ASP A 426 4.33 28.71 19.29
N ALA A 427 3.97 27.43 19.08
CA ALA A 427 2.58 27.00 18.92
C ALA A 427 1.71 27.29 20.15
N ILE A 428 2.20 26.97 21.35
CA ILE A 428 1.43 27.09 22.61
C ILE A 428 1.52 28.48 23.24
N LYS A 429 2.40 29.35 22.75
CA LYS A 429 2.61 30.69 23.32
C LYS A 429 1.32 31.49 23.51
N PRO A 430 0.37 31.53 22.55
CA PRO A 430 -0.89 32.23 22.76
C PRO A 430 -1.73 31.67 23.93
N LEU A 431 -1.71 30.34 24.14
CA LEU A 431 -2.40 29.72 25.29
C LEU A 431 -1.75 30.13 26.62
N ARG A 432 -0.42 30.13 26.69
CA ARG A 432 0.33 30.55 27.89
C ARG A 432 0.14 32.02 28.22
N ASP A 433 0.13 32.88 27.19
CA ASP A 433 -0.12 34.32 27.37
C ASP A 433 -1.54 34.55 27.95
N VAL A 434 -2.57 33.87 27.41
CA VAL A 434 -3.95 33.98 27.94
C VAL A 434 -4.08 33.35 29.33
N GLU A 435 -3.46 32.20 29.59
CA GLU A 435 -3.45 31.56 30.92
C GLU A 435 -2.85 32.52 31.96
N THR A 436 -1.75 33.20 31.63
CA THR A 436 -1.10 34.17 32.52
C THR A 436 -2.05 35.33 32.84
N GLU A 437 -2.72 35.90 31.83
CA GLU A 437 -3.70 36.98 32.03
C GLU A 437 -4.90 36.54 32.88
N LEU A 438 -5.41 35.33 32.66
CA LEU A 438 -6.50 34.76 33.47
C LEU A 438 -6.08 34.54 34.92
N ILE A 439 -4.86 34.07 35.15
CA ILE A 439 -4.29 33.90 36.50
C ILE A 439 -4.16 35.27 37.17
N GLU A 440 -3.56 36.25 36.51
CA GLU A 440 -3.39 37.60 37.06
C GLU A 440 -4.73 38.26 37.42
N ALA A 441 -5.74 38.13 36.55
CA ALA A 441 -7.07 38.69 36.78
C ALA A 441 -7.82 37.99 37.93
N SER A 442 -7.71 36.67 38.05
CA SER A 442 -8.45 35.87 39.04
C SER A 442 -7.74 35.74 40.39
N MET A 443 -6.42 35.94 40.45
CA MET A 443 -5.60 35.71 41.65
C MET A 443 -6.11 36.45 42.90
N PRO A 444 -6.51 37.74 42.86
CA PRO A 444 -7.03 38.44 44.04
C PRO A 444 -8.34 37.83 44.55
N GLU A 445 -9.24 37.45 43.65
CA GLU A 445 -10.54 36.85 44.00
C GLU A 445 -10.37 35.44 44.55
N VAL A 446 -9.58 34.60 43.87
CA VAL A 446 -9.25 33.24 44.31
C VAL A 446 -8.59 33.27 45.68
N ALA A 447 -7.65 34.18 45.94
CA ALA A 447 -7.01 34.32 47.24
C ALA A 447 -8.02 34.70 48.35
N ARG A 448 -8.99 35.59 48.08
CA ARG A 448 -10.06 35.95 49.02
C ARG A 448 -10.96 34.75 49.30
N MET A 449 -11.40 34.04 48.26
CA MET A 449 -12.25 32.85 48.39
C MET A 449 -11.55 31.72 49.15
N GLN A 450 -10.26 31.47 48.87
CA GLN A 450 -9.45 30.50 49.62
C GLN A 450 -9.32 30.91 51.09
N SER A 451 -9.13 32.20 51.38
CA SER A 451 -9.06 32.68 52.76
C SER A 451 -10.40 32.51 53.49
N ALA A 452 -11.52 32.88 52.87
CA ALA A 452 -12.86 32.71 53.42
C ALA A 452 -13.14 31.22 53.69
N ARG A 453 -12.86 30.35 52.71
CA ARG A 453 -13.00 28.91 52.86
C ARG A 453 -12.17 28.35 54.03
N ARG A 454 -10.91 28.77 54.19
CA ARG A 454 -10.07 28.36 55.34
C ARG A 454 -10.66 28.81 56.68
N GLN A 455 -11.29 29.99 56.75
CA GLN A 455 -11.95 30.49 57.95
C GLN A 455 -13.19 29.65 58.28
N ASP A 456 -14.00 29.34 57.28
CA ASP A 456 -15.19 28.51 57.42
C ASP A 456 -14.84 27.07 57.81
N GLU A 457 -13.81 26.47 57.22
CA GLU A 457 -13.31 25.15 57.62
C GLU A 457 -12.79 25.13 59.07
N ALA A 458 -12.11 26.19 59.50
CA ALA A 458 -11.66 26.32 60.89
C ALA A 458 -12.84 26.49 61.86
N ARG A 459 -13.88 27.24 61.47
CA ARG A 459 -15.12 27.39 62.24
C ARG A 459 -15.88 26.07 62.33
N LEU A 460 -16.00 25.33 61.22
CA LEU A 460 -16.62 24.01 61.17
C LEU A 460 -15.97 23.06 62.16
N ARG A 461 -14.64 22.91 62.11
CA ARG A 461 -13.88 22.06 63.04
C ARG A 461 -14.11 22.45 64.51
N LYS A 462 -14.24 23.75 64.80
CA LYS A 462 -14.51 24.24 66.16
C LYS A 462 -15.93 23.88 66.61
N LEU A 463 -16.93 24.07 65.75
CA LEU A 463 -18.33 23.73 66.05
C LEU A 463 -18.52 22.22 66.23
N GLU A 464 -17.92 21.41 65.36
CA GLU A 464 -17.91 19.95 65.48
C GLU A 464 -17.31 19.49 66.81
N LYS A 465 -16.19 20.09 67.23
CA LYS A 465 -15.57 19.81 68.53
C LYS A 465 -16.48 20.19 69.70
N VAL A 466 -17.09 21.38 69.66
CA VAL A 466 -18.01 21.84 70.72
C VAL A 466 -19.22 20.92 70.83
N SER A 467 -19.81 20.52 69.70
CA SER A 467 -20.93 19.58 69.66
C SER A 467 -20.53 18.22 70.22
N ALA A 468 -19.37 17.68 69.84
CA ALA A 468 -18.87 16.40 70.33
C ALA A 468 -18.55 16.39 71.83
N GLU A 469 -17.97 17.46 72.37
CA GLU A 469 -17.56 17.54 73.79
C GLU A 469 -18.71 17.92 74.73
N LYS A 470 -19.60 18.82 74.30
CA LYS A 470 -20.63 19.42 75.17
C LYS A 470 -22.06 18.96 74.86
N GLY A 471 -22.27 18.20 73.78
CA GLY A 471 -23.61 17.80 73.34
C GLY A 471 -24.49 18.97 72.89
N ASP A 472 -23.87 20.09 72.48
CA ASP A 472 -24.57 21.31 72.08
C ASP A 472 -25.31 21.09 70.74
N ILE A 473 -26.65 21.18 70.81
CA ILE A 473 -27.56 20.97 69.68
C ILE A 473 -27.44 22.11 68.67
N LEU A 474 -27.31 23.36 69.12
CA LEU A 474 -27.18 24.52 68.25
C LEU A 474 -25.85 24.48 67.49
N ALA A 475 -24.77 24.12 68.18
CA ALA A 475 -23.46 23.94 67.54
C ALA A 475 -23.47 22.81 66.50
N ARG A 476 -24.30 21.78 66.70
CA ARG A 476 -24.48 20.66 65.74
C ARG A 476 -25.22 21.12 64.48
N GLU A 477 -26.31 21.86 64.64
CA GLU A 477 -27.08 22.41 63.51
C GLU A 477 -26.21 23.38 62.70
N GLU A 478 -25.52 24.31 63.37
CA GLU A 478 -24.66 25.29 62.71
C GLU A 478 -23.46 24.63 61.99
N ALA A 479 -22.86 23.59 62.57
CA ALA A 479 -21.84 22.79 61.89
C ALA A 479 -22.41 22.08 60.63
N GLY A 480 -23.64 21.57 60.72
CA GLY A 480 -24.35 20.97 59.59
C GLY A 480 -24.54 21.96 58.44
N ASP A 481 -25.09 23.13 58.74
CA ASP A 481 -25.34 24.19 57.75
C ASP A 481 -24.04 24.67 57.10
N LEU A 482 -22.98 24.88 57.91
CA LEU A 482 -21.68 25.32 57.40
C LEU A 482 -21.00 24.24 56.55
N SER A 483 -21.15 22.97 56.92
CA SER A 483 -20.66 21.83 56.14
C SER A 483 -21.35 21.73 54.78
N VAL A 484 -22.68 21.89 54.74
CA VAL A 484 -23.46 21.94 53.50
C VAL A 484 -23.04 23.15 52.64
N GLY A 485 -22.85 24.32 53.25
CA GLY A 485 -22.35 25.51 52.56
C GLY A 485 -20.97 25.28 51.92
N LEU A 486 -20.03 24.71 52.67
CA LEU A 486 -18.68 24.38 52.19
C LEU A 486 -18.65 23.29 51.12
N ALA A 487 -19.64 22.38 51.12
CA ALA A 487 -19.79 21.34 50.11
C ALA A 487 -20.36 21.87 48.79
N ASN A 488 -21.28 22.84 48.85
CA ASN A 488 -21.91 23.44 47.68
C ASN A 488 -21.06 24.52 46.99
N LEU A 489 -20.07 25.08 47.69
CA LEU A 489 -19.15 26.05 47.09
C LEU A 489 -18.03 25.34 46.32
N PRO A 490 -17.84 25.64 45.02
CA PRO A 490 -16.73 25.10 44.25
C PRO A 490 -15.40 25.50 44.89
N GLU A 491 -14.40 24.63 44.76
CA GLU A 491 -13.07 24.92 45.29
C GLU A 491 -12.43 26.05 44.46
N PRO A 492 -12.02 27.17 45.09
CA PRO A 492 -11.41 28.28 44.39
C PRO A 492 -9.99 27.91 43.93
N VAL A 493 -9.86 27.63 42.64
CA VAL A 493 -8.61 27.27 41.98
C VAL A 493 -8.20 28.34 40.97
N LEU A 494 -6.90 28.47 40.73
CA LEU A 494 -6.42 29.33 39.65
C LEU A 494 -6.75 28.69 38.29
N PRO A 495 -7.13 29.50 37.29
CA PRO A 495 -7.43 29.01 35.96
C PRO A 495 -6.18 28.43 35.32
N ARG A 496 -6.36 27.31 34.61
CA ARG A 496 -5.30 26.60 33.91
C ARG A 496 -5.84 25.95 32.64
N LEU A 497 -5.12 26.15 31.54
CA LEU A 497 -5.40 25.59 30.23
C LEU A 497 -4.47 24.43 29.88
N LEU A 498 -3.21 24.50 30.33
CA LEU A 498 -2.15 23.57 29.93
C LEU A 498 -1.63 22.71 31.09
N VAL A 499 -1.22 21.48 30.75
CA VAL A 499 -0.47 20.58 31.62
C VAL A 499 0.61 19.85 30.83
N ASP A 500 1.86 19.89 31.32
CA ASP A 500 2.98 19.25 30.64
C ASP A 500 3.05 17.74 30.99
N ASP A 501 3.36 17.41 32.26
CA ASP A 501 3.53 16.02 32.74
C ASP A 501 2.73 15.77 34.04
N ALA A 502 1.47 15.35 33.89
CA ALA A 502 0.65 14.91 35.01
C ALA A 502 0.35 13.41 34.94
N THR A 503 0.41 12.74 36.09
CA THR A 503 -0.14 11.39 36.22
C THR A 503 -1.64 11.41 35.91
N ALA A 504 -2.19 10.30 35.40
CA ALA A 504 -3.62 10.19 35.07
C ALA A 504 -4.54 10.62 36.23
N GLU A 505 -4.13 10.36 37.47
CA GLU A 505 -4.88 10.75 38.67
C GLU A 505 -4.92 12.26 38.88
N LYS A 506 -3.76 12.93 38.77
CA LYS A 506 -3.70 14.38 38.91
C LYS A 506 -4.35 15.06 37.70
N LEU A 507 -4.25 14.48 36.52
CA LEU A 507 -4.95 14.95 35.33
C LEU A 507 -6.47 14.93 35.54
N GLY A 508 -7.03 13.86 36.10
CA GLY A 508 -8.47 13.79 36.40
C GLY A 508 -8.93 14.85 37.41
N ILE A 509 -8.12 15.10 38.45
CA ILE A 509 -8.40 16.17 39.43
C ILE A 509 -8.33 17.54 38.75
N MET A 510 -7.27 17.84 38.00
CA MET A 510 -7.12 19.12 37.30
C MET A 510 -8.25 19.33 36.29
N LEU A 511 -8.67 18.28 35.58
CA LEU A 511 -9.79 18.34 34.66
C LEU A 511 -11.08 18.76 35.38
N ALA A 512 -11.35 18.23 36.58
CA ALA A 512 -12.49 18.65 37.40
C ALA A 512 -12.35 20.10 37.90
N GLU A 513 -11.17 20.46 38.40
CA GLU A 513 -10.84 21.82 38.86
C GLU A 513 -11.04 22.87 37.76
N GLN A 514 -10.74 22.53 36.50
CA GLN A 514 -10.83 23.43 35.35
C GLN A 514 -12.15 23.31 34.56
N GLY A 515 -13.23 22.92 35.24
CA GLY A 515 -14.56 22.88 34.62
C GLY A 515 -14.64 21.88 33.46
N GLY A 516 -13.91 20.77 33.55
CA GLY A 516 -13.91 19.67 32.60
C GLY A 516 -13.17 19.92 31.28
N ARG A 517 -12.30 20.94 31.20
CA ARG A 517 -11.48 21.21 30.01
C ARG A 517 -10.02 21.43 30.37
N ILE A 518 -9.11 20.68 29.75
CA ILE A 518 -7.67 20.91 29.87
C ILE A 518 -6.93 20.35 28.65
N ALA A 519 -5.72 20.82 28.40
CA ALA A 519 -4.86 20.30 27.35
C ALA A 519 -3.54 19.75 27.91
N SER A 520 -3.22 18.51 27.58
CA SER A 520 -1.92 17.90 27.86
C SER A 520 -1.05 17.94 26.62
N MET A 521 0.00 18.77 26.65
CA MET A 521 0.85 19.01 25.49
C MET A 521 2.32 18.89 25.89
N SER A 522 3.09 18.04 25.20
CA SER A 522 4.50 17.83 25.53
C SER A 522 5.36 17.57 24.28
N PRO A 523 6.53 18.23 24.16
CA PRO A 523 7.49 17.94 23.09
C PRO A 523 8.28 16.63 23.32
N GLU A 524 7.98 15.88 24.39
CA GLU A 524 8.68 14.66 24.80
C GLU A 524 7.75 13.45 24.94
N GLY A 525 8.34 12.24 24.87
CA GLY A 525 7.61 10.97 24.90
C GLY A 525 7.31 10.42 26.31
N GLY A 526 7.87 11.02 27.37
CA GLY A 526 7.73 10.54 28.76
C GLY A 526 6.28 10.48 29.27
N VAL A 527 5.36 11.20 28.61
CA VAL A 527 3.93 11.13 28.90
C VAL A 527 3.38 9.72 28.73
N PHE A 528 3.82 8.98 27.71
CA PHE A 528 3.36 7.60 27.50
C PHE A 528 3.81 6.65 28.62
N ASP A 529 5.00 6.88 29.19
CA ASP A 529 5.48 6.13 30.37
C ASP A 529 4.64 6.44 31.62
N LEU A 530 4.22 7.71 31.79
CA LEU A 530 3.29 8.11 32.85
C LEU A 530 1.92 7.46 32.69
N ILE A 531 1.40 7.42 31.45
CA ILE A 531 0.12 6.77 31.11
C ILE A 531 0.21 5.26 31.37
N ALA A 532 1.35 4.63 31.04
CA ALA A 532 1.63 3.22 31.28
C ALA A 532 1.61 2.82 32.76
N GLY A 533 1.64 3.81 33.66
CA GLY A 533 1.63 3.58 35.11
C GLY A 533 2.99 3.21 35.69
N LEU A 534 4.09 3.39 34.93
CA LEU A 534 5.47 3.09 35.36
C LEU A 534 5.87 3.80 36.65
N TYR A 535 5.26 4.96 36.94
CA TYR A 535 5.50 5.76 38.15
C TYR A 535 4.34 5.72 39.17
N SER A 536 3.31 4.90 38.94
CA SER A 536 2.18 4.77 39.87
C SER A 536 2.48 3.75 40.97
N LYS A 537 2.04 4.02 42.21
CA LYS A 537 2.23 3.09 43.35
C LYS A 537 1.57 1.72 43.14
N SER A 538 0.56 1.64 42.27
CA SER A 538 -0.14 0.42 41.91
C SER A 538 0.50 -0.32 40.73
N GLY A 539 1.37 0.32 39.95
CA GLY A 539 1.94 -0.23 38.70
C GLY A 539 0.91 -0.51 37.61
N MET A 540 -0.36 -0.14 37.82
CA MET A 540 -1.47 -0.43 36.92
C MET A 540 -1.77 0.79 36.03
N PRO A 541 -1.84 0.60 34.70
CA PRO A 541 -2.18 1.67 33.76
C PRO A 541 -3.57 2.24 34.03
N GLN A 542 -3.70 3.56 33.96
CA GLN A 542 -4.97 4.27 34.20
C GLN A 542 -5.37 5.09 32.97
N PHE A 543 -6.03 4.43 32.02
CA PHE A 543 -6.46 5.06 30.76
C PHE A 543 -7.79 5.82 30.86
N GLY A 544 -8.57 5.62 31.92
CA GLY A 544 -9.95 6.11 32.03
C GLY A 544 -10.10 7.61 31.76
N VAL A 545 -9.23 8.45 32.36
CA VAL A 545 -9.26 9.91 32.14
C VAL A 545 -9.04 10.30 30.67
N TYR A 546 -8.15 9.59 29.97
CA TYR A 546 -7.86 9.85 28.55
C TYR A 546 -8.99 9.36 27.65
N LEU A 547 -9.54 8.17 27.94
CA LEU A 547 -10.64 7.60 27.15
C LEU A 547 -11.90 8.44 27.26
N MET A 548 -12.30 8.80 28.49
CA MET A 548 -13.48 9.64 28.75
C MET A 548 -13.24 11.07 28.28
N GLY A 549 -12.06 11.64 28.54
CA GLY A 549 -11.69 12.96 28.03
C GLY A 549 -11.64 13.06 26.50
N HIS A 550 -11.42 11.94 25.79
CA HIS A 550 -11.54 11.88 24.34
C HIS A 550 -12.99 11.79 23.86
N SER A 551 -13.81 10.90 24.44
CA SER A 551 -15.18 10.69 23.98
C SER A 551 -16.16 11.75 24.47
N GLY A 552 -15.86 12.45 25.56
CA GLY A 552 -16.81 13.33 26.23
C GLY A 552 -17.79 12.58 27.13
N ASP A 553 -17.58 11.29 27.40
CA ASP A 553 -18.39 10.52 28.35
C ASP A 553 -18.08 10.94 29.80
N ASP A 554 -19.07 10.91 30.67
CA ASP A 554 -18.90 11.33 32.06
C ASP A 554 -17.81 10.54 32.78
N LEU A 555 -16.87 11.28 33.38
CA LEU A 555 -15.79 10.70 34.17
C LEU A 555 -16.19 10.66 35.63
N ILE A 556 -16.42 9.47 36.17
CA ILE A 556 -16.67 9.24 37.60
C ILE A 556 -15.54 8.38 38.15
N THR A 557 -14.80 8.91 39.11
CA THR A 557 -13.71 8.21 39.80
C THR A 557 -13.95 8.22 41.30
N ASP A 558 -14.38 7.07 41.82
CA ASP A 558 -14.52 6.81 43.24
C ASP A 558 -13.27 6.13 43.79
N ARG A 559 -12.70 6.71 44.86
CA ARG A 559 -11.54 6.12 45.54
C ARG A 559 -11.77 6.07 47.04
N VAL A 560 -11.44 4.93 47.63
CA VAL A 560 -11.62 4.64 49.08
C VAL A 560 -10.95 5.67 50.00
N SER A 561 -9.93 6.40 49.53
CA SER A 561 -9.11 7.31 50.34
C SER A 561 -9.21 8.80 49.98
N ARG A 562 -10.05 9.20 49.01
CA ARG A 562 -10.16 10.61 48.55
C ARG A 562 -11.58 10.98 48.13
N LYS A 563 -11.86 12.29 48.06
CA LYS A 563 -13.12 12.84 47.53
C LYS A 563 -13.35 12.32 46.10
N SER A 564 -14.57 11.86 45.80
CA SER A 564 -14.97 11.38 44.48
C SER A 564 -14.78 12.49 43.45
N VAL A 565 -14.14 12.18 42.32
CA VAL A 565 -13.97 13.11 41.21
C VAL A 565 -15.02 12.78 40.16
N SER A 566 -15.96 13.70 39.93
CA SER A 566 -16.95 13.59 38.87
C SER A 566 -16.78 14.77 37.92
N VAL A 567 -16.68 14.48 36.63
CA VAL A 567 -16.58 15.47 35.56
C VAL A 567 -17.57 15.12 34.47
N GLU A 568 -18.57 15.99 34.30
CA GLU A 568 -19.53 15.89 33.20
C GLU A 568 -18.88 16.42 31.91
N ARG A 569 -19.10 15.69 30.80
CA ARG A 569 -18.61 16.05 29.46
C ARG A 569 -17.13 16.50 29.44
N PRO A 570 -16.19 15.67 29.93
CA PRO A 570 -14.77 16.00 29.97
C PRO A 570 -14.21 16.16 28.56
N ALA A 571 -13.43 17.22 28.33
CA ALA A 571 -12.75 17.47 27.06
C ALA A 571 -11.24 17.63 27.30
N LEU A 572 -10.50 16.58 26.97
CA LEU A 572 -9.04 16.55 27.04
C LEU A 572 -8.48 16.73 25.64
N THR A 573 -7.59 17.70 25.42
CA THR A 573 -6.79 17.76 24.19
C THR A 573 -5.40 17.23 24.47
N CYS A 574 -4.90 16.31 23.65
CA CYS A 574 -3.55 15.74 23.76
C CYS A 574 -2.73 16.13 22.52
N ALA A 575 -1.51 16.62 22.71
CA ALA A 575 -0.59 16.85 21.59
C ALA A 575 0.85 16.51 21.98
N TYR A 576 1.42 15.50 21.33
CA TYR A 576 2.73 14.96 21.70
C TYR A 576 3.67 14.85 20.50
N ALA A 577 4.94 15.22 20.70
CA ALA A 577 5.99 14.91 19.72
C ALA A 577 6.91 13.79 20.23
N ILE A 578 6.53 12.57 19.90
CA ILE A 578 7.15 11.36 20.43
C ILE A 578 8.35 10.92 19.60
N GLN A 579 9.26 10.20 20.24
CA GLN A 579 10.37 9.55 19.56
C GLN A 579 9.92 8.18 19.03
N PRO A 580 10.41 7.72 17.86
CA PRO A 580 10.07 6.39 17.34
C PRO A 580 10.33 5.24 18.35
N ALA A 581 11.44 5.31 19.10
CA ALA A 581 11.77 4.32 20.12
C ALA A 581 10.74 4.19 21.25
N VAL A 582 10.02 5.27 21.60
CA VAL A 582 8.95 5.22 22.61
C VAL A 582 7.76 4.43 22.06
N ILE A 583 7.44 4.64 20.78
CA ILE A 583 6.37 3.90 20.09
C ILE A 583 6.70 2.42 19.95
N GLU A 584 7.95 2.08 19.60
CA GLU A 584 8.43 0.70 19.57
C GLU A 584 8.33 0.04 20.96
N GLY A 585 8.69 0.75 22.03
CA GLY A 585 8.56 0.22 23.40
C GLY A 585 7.11 -0.02 23.85
N LEU A 586 6.14 0.73 23.28
CA LEU A 586 4.72 0.52 23.55
C LEU A 586 4.17 -0.77 22.92
N ALA A 587 4.80 -1.26 21.84
CA ALA A 587 4.49 -2.55 21.21
C ALA A 587 4.56 -3.70 22.22
N ASP A 588 5.63 -3.70 23.02
CA ASP A 588 5.96 -4.74 23.99
C ASP A 588 5.10 -4.63 25.26
N ASN A 589 4.44 -3.50 25.46
CA ASN A 589 3.64 -3.25 26.64
C ASN A 589 2.20 -3.77 26.48
N THR A 590 1.95 -4.95 27.05
CA THR A 590 0.62 -5.58 27.10
C THR A 590 -0.48 -4.68 27.69
N ALA A 591 -0.13 -3.65 28.47
CA ALA A 591 -1.06 -2.66 29.01
C ALA A 591 -1.85 -1.89 27.95
N PHE A 592 -1.20 -1.49 26.85
CA PHE A 592 -1.82 -0.65 25.82
C PHE A 592 -2.60 -1.48 24.79
N ARG A 593 -2.32 -2.80 24.70
CA ARG A 593 -2.99 -3.69 23.76
C ARG A 593 -4.47 -3.86 24.12
N GLY A 594 -5.35 -3.58 23.16
CA GLY A 594 -6.80 -3.83 23.28
C GLY A 594 -7.57 -2.88 24.20
N ARG A 595 -6.96 -1.77 24.65
CA ARG A 595 -7.61 -0.75 25.52
C ARG A 595 -8.10 0.49 24.76
N GLY A 596 -7.83 0.57 23.46
CA GLY A 596 -8.39 1.57 22.55
C GLY A 596 -7.83 2.99 22.67
N LEU A 597 -6.87 3.26 23.56
CA LEU A 597 -6.29 4.61 23.71
C LEU A 597 -5.47 5.02 22.47
N LEU A 598 -4.62 4.13 21.96
CA LEU A 598 -3.76 4.42 20.80
C LEU A 598 -4.59 4.66 19.53
N ALA A 599 -5.72 3.97 19.38
CA ALA A 599 -6.67 4.15 18.30
C ALA A 599 -7.33 5.55 18.24
N ARG A 600 -7.14 6.40 19.25
CA ARG A 600 -7.69 7.77 19.31
C ARG A 600 -6.71 8.85 18.85
N PHE A 601 -5.43 8.52 18.70
CA PHE A 601 -4.41 9.48 18.30
C PHE A 601 -4.36 9.62 16.77
N LEU A 602 -4.27 10.86 16.31
CA LEU A 602 -3.94 11.24 14.95
C LEU A 602 -2.41 11.22 14.81
N TYR A 603 -1.92 10.27 14.03
CA TYR A 603 -0.49 10.00 13.90
C TYR A 603 0.08 10.68 12.65
N ALA A 604 1.20 11.39 12.83
CA ALA A 604 2.06 11.82 11.73
C ALA A 604 3.48 11.30 11.96
N ALA A 605 4.10 10.76 10.93
CA ALA A 605 5.48 10.28 10.92
C ALA A 605 6.25 10.92 9.76
N PRO A 606 6.41 12.25 9.76
CA PRO A 606 7.02 12.95 8.64
C PRO A 606 8.50 12.64 8.49
N ARG A 607 9.03 12.84 7.28
CA ARG A 607 10.46 12.70 7.01
C ARG A 607 11.25 13.75 7.79
N SER A 608 12.27 13.30 8.52
CA SER A 608 13.24 14.17 9.19
C SER A 608 14.04 14.99 8.17
N TRP A 609 14.12 16.30 8.37
CA TRP A 609 14.95 17.20 7.54
C TRP A 609 16.42 17.26 8.01
N ILE A 610 16.80 16.48 9.03
CA ILE A 610 18.19 16.44 9.52
C ILE A 610 19.14 16.12 8.36
N GLY A 611 20.13 16.99 8.15
CA GLY A 611 21.11 16.88 7.07
C GLY A 611 20.71 17.54 5.75
N GLN A 612 19.48 18.07 5.63
CA GLN A 612 18.97 18.78 4.45
C GLN A 612 18.48 20.20 4.76
N ARG A 613 18.69 20.67 5.99
CA ARG A 613 18.20 21.98 6.45
C ARG A 613 18.95 23.14 5.80
N GLU A 614 18.21 24.19 5.51
CA GLU A 614 18.76 25.50 5.25
C GLU A 614 19.41 26.09 6.53
N ILE A 615 20.52 26.79 6.35
CA ILE A 615 21.25 27.43 7.45
C ILE A 615 20.74 28.87 7.59
N ALA A 616 20.33 29.24 8.81
CA ALA A 616 19.82 30.56 9.15
C ALA A 616 18.61 31.01 8.32
N PRO A 617 17.50 30.24 8.31
CA PRO A 617 16.27 30.65 7.63
C PRO A 617 15.71 31.93 8.25
N ALA A 618 14.92 32.67 7.47
CA ALA A 618 14.19 33.82 7.99
C ALA A 618 13.21 33.40 9.11
N PRO A 619 13.14 34.16 10.22
CA PRO A 619 12.18 33.89 11.29
C PRO A 619 10.74 34.18 10.84
N VAL A 620 9.76 33.62 11.55
CA VAL A 620 8.35 33.96 11.35
C VAL A 620 8.16 35.46 11.55
N SER A 621 7.56 36.14 10.57
CA SER A 621 7.28 37.57 10.64
C SER A 621 6.32 37.92 11.77
N ASP A 622 6.47 39.12 12.34
CA ASP A 622 5.59 39.58 13.44
C ASP A 622 4.12 39.65 13.01
N VAL A 623 3.85 39.97 11.74
CA VAL A 623 2.48 40.02 11.19
C VAL A 623 1.82 38.65 11.23
N ILE A 624 2.52 37.61 10.76
CA ILE A 624 2.01 36.23 10.75
C ILE A 624 1.84 35.71 12.19
N ARG A 625 2.83 35.96 13.04
CA ARG A 625 2.79 35.57 14.46
C ARG A 625 1.60 36.22 15.18
N GLU A 626 1.34 37.49 14.91
CA GLU A 626 0.24 38.23 15.51
C GLU A 626 -1.12 37.73 15.03
N ALA A 627 -1.27 37.47 13.73
CA ALA A 627 -2.51 36.94 13.16
C ALA A 627 -2.89 35.58 13.79
N TYR A 628 -1.92 34.68 13.95
CA TYR A 628 -2.12 33.41 14.64
C TYR A 628 -2.52 33.62 16.11
N ARG A 629 -1.79 34.49 16.83
CA ARG A 629 -2.07 34.81 18.23
C ARG A 629 -3.48 35.37 18.43
N GLN A 630 -3.92 36.29 17.58
CA GLN A 630 -5.25 36.89 17.63
C GLN A 630 -6.36 35.86 17.35
N THR A 631 -6.12 34.94 16.43
CA THR A 631 -7.05 33.85 16.13
C THR A 631 -7.26 32.94 17.34
N VAL A 632 -6.18 32.47 17.97
CA VAL A 632 -6.27 31.63 19.18
C VAL A 632 -6.97 32.38 20.33
N ARG A 633 -6.66 33.67 20.52
CA ARG A 633 -7.32 34.51 21.52
C ARG A 633 -8.82 34.68 21.27
N ARG A 634 -9.23 34.87 20.01
CA ARG A 634 -10.65 34.96 19.62
C ARG A 634 -11.40 33.68 19.97
N LEU A 635 -10.82 32.52 19.66
CA LEU A 635 -11.42 31.23 20.00
C LEU A 635 -11.55 31.04 21.53
N LEU A 636 -10.51 31.40 22.28
CA LEU A 636 -10.51 31.32 23.75
C LEU A 636 -11.50 32.27 24.43
N SER A 637 -11.77 33.43 23.83
CA SER A 637 -12.68 34.44 24.38
C SER A 637 -14.14 34.24 23.98
N THR A 638 -14.46 33.27 23.11
CA THR A 638 -15.85 33.06 22.69
C THR A 638 -16.69 32.46 23.83
N GLU A 639 -17.85 33.03 24.11
CA GLU A 639 -18.79 32.55 25.13
C GLU A 639 -19.94 31.73 24.52
N GLY A 640 -20.55 30.86 25.32
CA GLY A 640 -21.69 30.02 24.93
C GLY A 640 -21.33 28.58 24.56
N GLU A 641 -22.36 27.73 24.52
CA GLU A 641 -22.30 26.37 23.97
C GLU A 641 -23.11 26.33 22.67
N ILE A 642 -22.52 25.81 21.58
CA ILE A 642 -23.21 25.64 20.29
C ILE A 642 -23.03 24.22 19.77
N THR A 643 -24.06 23.73 19.06
CA THR A 643 -23.97 22.52 18.25
C THR A 643 -23.92 22.91 16.78
N LEU A 644 -22.84 22.55 16.09
CA LEU A 644 -22.69 22.76 14.65
C LEU A 644 -23.23 21.54 13.91
N GLU A 645 -23.89 21.81 12.79
CA GLU A 645 -24.40 20.79 11.86
C GLU A 645 -23.67 20.92 10.52
N LEU A 646 -23.69 19.85 9.73
CA LEU A 646 -23.24 19.89 8.34
C LEU A 646 -24.37 20.46 7.47
N ASP A 647 -24.03 21.28 6.47
CA ASP A 647 -25.00 21.57 5.41
C ASP A 647 -25.28 20.31 4.56
N SER A 648 -26.32 20.35 3.73
CA SER A 648 -26.73 19.17 2.95
C SER A 648 -25.68 18.67 1.95
N HIS A 649 -24.83 19.55 1.42
CA HIS A 649 -23.76 19.17 0.51
C HIS A 649 -22.57 18.61 1.28
N ALA A 650 -22.21 19.22 2.41
CA ALA A 650 -21.17 18.76 3.31
C ALA A 650 -21.49 17.37 3.87
N ASP A 651 -22.73 17.11 4.29
CA ASP A 651 -23.17 15.78 4.71
C ASP A 651 -23.06 14.74 3.58
N ALA A 652 -23.42 15.10 2.34
CA ALA A 652 -23.26 14.18 1.21
C ALA A 652 -21.79 13.80 0.94
N HIS A 653 -20.87 14.77 1.04
CA HIS A 653 -19.43 14.50 0.93
C HIS A 653 -18.91 13.67 2.10
N PHE A 654 -19.38 13.96 3.32
CA PHE A 654 -19.00 13.21 4.51
C PHE A 654 -19.48 11.75 4.46
N GLN A 655 -20.71 11.49 3.95
CA GLN A 655 -21.21 10.14 3.73
C GLN A 655 -20.37 9.36 2.70
N GLY A 656 -19.89 10.03 1.65
CA GLY A 656 -18.94 9.45 0.70
C GLY A 656 -17.65 9.01 1.38
N TRP A 657 -17.08 9.88 2.21
CA TRP A 657 -15.90 9.57 3.01
C TRP A 657 -16.12 8.43 4.00
N GLU A 658 -17.28 8.37 4.67
CA GLU A 658 -17.62 7.23 5.53
C GLU A 658 -17.67 5.90 4.77
N ALA A 659 -18.20 5.91 3.54
CA ALA A 659 -18.22 4.72 2.69
C ALA A 659 -16.79 4.28 2.28
N GLU A 660 -15.91 5.23 1.97
CA GLU A 660 -14.50 4.96 1.67
C GLU A 660 -13.76 4.40 2.89
N ILE A 661 -14.02 4.93 4.09
CA ILE A 661 -13.49 4.37 5.35
C ILE A 661 -13.93 2.91 5.53
N GLU A 662 -15.22 2.61 5.34
CA GLU A 662 -15.73 1.23 5.46
C GLU A 662 -15.10 0.29 4.42
N GLU A 663 -14.84 0.76 3.20
CA GLU A 663 -14.09 0.00 2.19
C GLU A 663 -12.64 -0.26 2.63
N MET A 664 -11.95 0.76 3.14
CA MET A 664 -10.58 0.62 3.66
C MET A 664 -10.49 -0.34 4.86
N LEU A 665 -11.55 -0.41 5.68
CA LEU A 665 -11.65 -1.33 6.82
C LEU A 665 -11.99 -2.77 6.41
N GLY A 666 -12.50 -2.97 5.18
CA GLY A 666 -12.91 -4.27 4.64
C GLY A 666 -11.79 -5.32 4.56
N ASP A 667 -12.15 -6.56 4.23
CA ASP A 667 -11.16 -7.64 4.02
C ASP A 667 -10.29 -7.34 2.80
N GLY A 668 -8.96 -7.28 2.96
CA GLY A 668 -8.01 -6.86 1.94
C GLY A 668 -7.90 -5.35 1.74
N GLY A 669 -8.58 -4.54 2.57
CA GLY A 669 -8.51 -3.08 2.56
C GLY A 669 -7.24 -2.55 3.24
N LEU A 670 -6.90 -1.28 2.97
CA LEU A 670 -5.70 -0.62 3.46
C LEU A 670 -5.59 -0.63 5.00
N MET A 671 -6.71 -0.50 5.70
CA MET A 671 -6.78 -0.46 7.16
C MET A 671 -7.25 -1.78 7.78
N GLU A 672 -7.14 -2.91 7.08
CA GLU A 672 -7.55 -4.24 7.60
C GLU A 672 -6.84 -4.57 8.93
N THR A 673 -5.56 -4.19 9.06
CA THR A 673 -4.75 -4.48 10.25
C THR A 673 -4.92 -3.44 11.36
N THR A 674 -5.47 -2.27 11.03
CA THR A 674 -5.63 -1.10 11.91
C THR A 674 -7.10 -0.69 12.07
N ARG A 675 -8.01 -1.68 12.02
CA ARG A 675 -9.47 -1.47 12.05
C ARG A 675 -9.96 -0.66 13.24
N ASP A 676 -9.33 -0.82 14.40
CA ASP A 676 -9.70 -0.10 15.62
C ASP A 676 -9.43 1.40 15.54
N TRP A 677 -8.33 1.79 14.88
CA TRP A 677 -8.01 3.18 14.57
C TRP A 677 -8.91 3.73 13.45
N GLY A 678 -9.03 3.03 12.33
CA GLY A 678 -9.81 3.50 11.18
C GLY A 678 -11.30 3.70 11.51
N ALA A 679 -11.87 2.89 12.41
CA ALA A 679 -13.24 3.07 12.91
C ALA A 679 -13.47 4.37 13.72
N LYS A 680 -12.41 5.11 14.06
CA LYS A 680 -12.48 6.43 14.72
C LYS A 680 -12.20 7.59 13.78
N LEU A 681 -11.80 7.32 12.53
CA LEU A 681 -11.38 8.33 11.57
C LEU A 681 -12.52 9.27 11.16
N ALA A 682 -13.73 8.75 10.95
CA ALA A 682 -14.90 9.55 10.62
C ALA A 682 -15.21 10.60 11.71
N GLY A 683 -15.24 10.16 12.97
CA GLY A 683 -15.40 11.06 14.12
C GLY A 683 -14.29 12.10 14.19
N ALA A 684 -13.03 11.69 14.03
CA ALA A 684 -11.90 12.62 14.04
C ALA A 684 -11.93 13.64 12.89
N THR A 685 -12.41 13.24 11.71
CA THR A 685 -12.60 14.12 10.55
C THR A 685 -13.56 15.25 10.90
N LEU A 686 -14.67 14.95 11.57
CA LEU A 686 -15.63 15.97 12.05
C LEU A 686 -14.99 16.92 13.07
N ARG A 687 -14.14 16.43 13.98
CA ARG A 687 -13.44 17.28 14.94
C ARG A 687 -12.49 18.25 14.25
N ILE A 688 -11.76 17.77 13.25
CA ILE A 688 -10.90 18.62 12.41
C ILE A 688 -11.76 19.66 11.69
N ALA A 689 -12.86 19.25 11.05
CA ALA A 689 -13.77 20.15 10.34
C ALA A 689 -14.28 21.29 11.24
N VAL A 690 -14.66 21.00 12.49
CA VAL A 690 -15.07 22.04 13.44
C VAL A 690 -13.93 23.00 13.76
N VAL A 691 -12.71 22.50 13.96
CA VAL A 691 -11.55 23.36 14.21
C VAL A 691 -11.30 24.29 13.03
N LEU A 692 -11.31 23.78 11.79
CA LEU A 692 -11.15 24.59 10.58
C LEU A 692 -12.27 25.62 10.46
N HIS A 693 -13.53 25.19 10.66
CA HIS A 693 -14.72 26.06 10.64
C HIS A 693 -14.60 27.21 11.64
N CYS A 694 -14.26 26.91 12.89
CA CYS A 694 -14.21 27.94 13.94
C CYS A 694 -13.07 28.94 13.74
N VAL A 695 -11.97 28.49 13.16
CA VAL A 695 -10.87 29.36 12.77
C VAL A 695 -11.30 30.36 11.70
N GLU A 696 -12.10 29.94 10.71
CA GLU A 696 -12.48 30.81 9.59
C GLU A 696 -13.73 31.64 9.89
N HIS A 697 -14.76 31.03 10.48
CA HIS A 697 -16.10 31.61 10.64
C HIS A 697 -16.50 31.86 12.10
N GLY A 698 -15.71 31.40 13.07
CA GLY A 698 -16.09 31.48 14.50
C GLY A 698 -17.13 30.42 14.90
N LEU A 699 -17.96 30.73 15.89
CA LEU A 699 -18.95 29.80 16.44
C LEU A 699 -20.33 29.95 15.80
N GLU A 700 -20.39 30.36 14.53
CA GLU A 700 -21.63 30.64 13.81
C GLU A 700 -21.75 29.79 12.55
N GLY A 701 -22.99 29.60 12.06
CA GLY A 701 -23.27 28.93 10.80
C GLY A 701 -23.28 27.41 10.87
N GLN A 702 -23.23 26.79 9.69
CA GLN A 702 -23.12 25.35 9.47
C GLN A 702 -21.76 25.05 8.82
N ILE A 703 -21.27 23.82 8.98
CA ILE A 703 -20.05 23.39 8.31
C ILE A 703 -20.38 23.16 6.84
N GLU A 704 -19.80 24.00 5.98
CA GLU A 704 -20.01 23.97 4.54
C GLU A 704 -19.08 22.99 3.82
N MET A 705 -19.40 22.70 2.56
CA MET A 705 -18.63 21.78 1.71
C MET A 705 -17.11 22.05 1.69
N PRO A 706 -16.60 23.29 1.54
CA PRO A 706 -15.16 23.53 1.48
C PRO A 706 -14.44 23.08 2.75
N THR A 707 -15.06 23.31 3.91
CA THR A 707 -14.50 22.98 5.22
C THR A 707 -14.46 21.48 5.47
N ILE A 708 -15.52 20.75 5.12
CA ILE A 708 -15.52 19.29 5.30
C ILE A 708 -14.57 18.61 4.31
N VAL A 709 -14.46 19.09 3.08
CA VAL A 709 -13.49 18.57 2.09
C VAL A 709 -12.06 18.79 2.59
N ALA A 710 -11.73 19.98 3.09
CA ALA A 710 -10.43 20.25 3.68
C ALA A 710 -10.11 19.33 4.88
N ALA A 711 -11.11 19.02 5.71
CA ALA A 711 -10.95 18.08 6.82
C ALA A 711 -10.75 16.63 6.35
N ILE A 712 -11.47 16.20 5.30
CA ILE A 712 -11.31 14.89 4.67
C ILE A 712 -9.89 14.74 4.11
N GLU A 713 -9.37 15.74 3.39
CA GLU A 713 -8.01 15.71 2.83
C GLU A 713 -6.93 15.59 3.93
N ILE A 714 -7.11 16.28 5.07
CA ILE A 714 -6.22 16.12 6.23
C ILE A 714 -6.37 14.71 6.85
N ALA A 715 -7.60 14.19 6.93
CA ALA A 715 -7.85 12.87 7.47
C ALA A 715 -7.27 11.75 6.59
N ASP A 716 -7.40 11.87 5.27
CA ASP A 716 -6.83 10.96 4.27
C ASP A 716 -5.30 10.97 4.32
N TYR A 717 -4.69 12.16 4.42
CA TYR A 717 -3.25 12.30 4.67
C TYR A 717 -2.81 11.49 5.91
N LEU A 718 -3.59 11.47 6.99
CA LEU A 718 -3.23 10.76 8.23
C LEU A 718 -3.29 9.23 8.10
N VAL A 719 -4.02 8.67 7.14
CA VAL A 719 -4.19 7.22 6.96
C VAL A 719 -2.85 6.48 6.77
N PRO A 720 -2.02 6.79 5.75
CA PRO A 720 -0.74 6.11 5.55
C PRO A 720 0.25 6.37 6.70
N HIS A 721 0.18 7.53 7.37
CA HIS A 721 1.00 7.79 8.54
C HIS A 721 0.60 6.94 9.75
N ALA A 722 -0.70 6.80 10.01
CA ALA A 722 -1.20 5.94 11.07
C ALA A 722 -0.89 4.48 10.80
N GLU A 723 -1.06 4.02 9.55
CA GLU A 723 -0.68 2.66 9.15
C GLU A 723 0.81 2.39 9.42
N ALA A 724 1.69 3.30 8.99
CA ALA A 724 3.12 3.22 9.24
C ALA A 724 3.44 3.11 10.75
N VAL A 725 2.87 4.00 11.55
CA VAL A 725 3.11 4.08 12.99
C VAL A 725 2.57 2.85 13.72
N LEU A 726 1.35 2.43 13.42
CA LEU A 726 0.71 1.28 14.06
C LEU A 726 1.35 -0.03 13.61
N THR A 727 1.84 -0.11 12.37
CA THR A 727 2.65 -1.24 11.90
C THR A 727 3.96 -1.33 12.67
N LEU A 728 4.66 -0.21 12.90
CA LEU A 728 5.85 -0.17 13.75
C LEU A 728 5.54 -0.65 15.18
N MET A 729 4.39 -0.27 15.74
CA MET A 729 3.90 -0.78 17.04
C MET A 729 3.56 -2.27 17.03
N CYS A 730 3.16 -2.84 15.90
CA CYS A 730 2.84 -4.26 15.79
C CYS A 730 4.07 -5.12 15.46
N ALA A 731 5.11 -4.52 14.86
CA ALA A 731 6.34 -5.18 14.43
C ALA A 731 7.23 -5.70 15.58
N GLY A 732 6.95 -5.32 16.84
CA GLY A 732 7.49 -6.00 18.03
C GLY A 732 7.03 -7.45 18.17
N VAL A 733 6.00 -7.86 17.42
CA VAL A 733 5.56 -9.25 17.29
C VAL A 733 6.14 -9.83 16.00
N SER A 734 7.34 -10.40 16.12
CA SER A 734 8.05 -11.22 15.11
C SER A 734 8.31 -10.58 13.75
N ASN A 735 9.57 -10.30 13.41
CA ASN A 735 9.96 -10.36 11.99
C ASN A 735 11.45 -10.63 11.73
N ASP A 736 11.65 -11.60 10.84
CA ASP A 736 12.87 -12.00 10.12
C ASP A 736 13.46 -10.90 9.20
N ASN A 737 13.19 -9.61 9.44
CA ASN A 737 13.65 -8.50 8.59
C ASN A 737 15.11 -8.08 8.82
N ASP A 738 15.76 -8.58 9.86
CA ASP A 738 17.18 -8.28 10.16
C ASP A 738 18.14 -8.93 9.12
N GLY A 739 17.70 -9.97 8.39
CA GLY A 739 18.54 -10.70 7.43
C GLY A 739 18.86 -9.91 6.15
N SER A 740 17.85 -9.31 5.52
CA SER A 740 17.96 -8.63 4.22
C SER A 740 18.74 -7.32 4.29
N GLN A 741 18.45 -6.48 5.30
CA GLN A 741 19.19 -5.25 5.58
C GLN A 741 20.66 -5.54 5.96
N TYR A 742 20.94 -6.67 6.60
CA TYR A 742 22.31 -7.07 6.92
C TYR A 742 23.12 -7.41 5.65
N VAL A 743 22.53 -8.14 4.71
CA VAL A 743 23.18 -8.46 3.43
C VAL A 743 23.32 -7.21 2.56
N LEU A 744 22.33 -6.30 2.54
CA LEU A 744 22.43 -5.03 1.81
C LEU A 744 23.57 -4.14 2.33
N ARG A 745 23.66 -3.93 3.64
CA ARG A 745 24.75 -3.16 4.26
C ARG A 745 26.12 -3.76 3.96
N TRP A 746 26.22 -5.10 3.85
CA TRP A 746 27.44 -5.77 3.45
C TRP A 746 27.82 -5.45 1.99
N ILE A 747 26.86 -5.50 1.06
CA ILE A 747 27.03 -5.17 -0.35
C ILE A 747 27.51 -3.72 -0.52
N GLU A 748 26.84 -2.76 0.13
CA GLU A 748 27.17 -1.32 0.11
C GLU A 748 28.56 -1.07 0.70
N ARG A 749 28.84 -1.62 1.88
CA ARG A 749 30.12 -1.45 2.57
C ARG A 749 31.29 -1.99 1.77
N HIS A 750 31.11 -3.00 0.95
CA HIS A 750 32.19 -3.59 0.15
C HIS A 750 32.16 -3.17 -1.33
N GLY A 751 31.14 -2.42 -1.77
CA GLY A 751 31.03 -1.96 -3.16
C GLY A 751 30.94 -3.12 -4.16
N LEU A 752 30.22 -4.19 -3.80
CA LEU A 752 30.21 -5.42 -4.59
C LEU A 752 29.34 -5.25 -5.84
N SER A 753 29.93 -5.43 -7.03
CA SER A 753 29.15 -5.47 -8.28
C SER A 753 28.47 -6.83 -8.51
N HIS A 754 28.97 -7.88 -7.86
CA HIS A 754 28.43 -9.24 -7.89
C HIS A 754 28.94 -10.04 -6.68
N PHE A 755 28.23 -11.09 -6.28
CA PHE A 755 28.64 -12.01 -5.21
C PHE A 755 27.97 -13.38 -5.36
N THR A 756 28.49 -14.42 -4.69
CA THR A 756 27.83 -15.73 -4.64
C THR A 756 27.04 -15.90 -3.34
N LYS A 757 26.01 -16.77 -3.36
CA LYS A 757 25.28 -17.18 -2.15
C LYS A 757 26.22 -17.64 -1.02
N ARG A 758 27.34 -18.28 -1.39
CA ARG A 758 28.35 -18.77 -0.43
C ARG A 758 29.10 -17.62 0.24
N ASP A 759 29.46 -16.58 -0.52
CA ASP A 759 30.19 -15.42 0.01
C ASP A 759 29.33 -14.67 1.04
N ALA A 760 28.06 -14.44 0.71
CA ALA A 760 27.10 -13.80 1.61
C ALA A 760 26.88 -14.61 2.90
N GLN A 761 26.78 -15.94 2.80
CA GLN A 761 26.62 -16.82 3.96
C GLN A 761 27.88 -16.91 4.81
N GLN A 762 29.07 -16.94 4.20
CA GLN A 762 30.33 -16.94 4.93
C GLN A 762 30.54 -15.62 5.71
N HIS A 763 30.16 -14.49 5.13
CA HIS A 763 30.18 -13.20 5.83
C HIS A 763 29.19 -13.16 6.99
N GLY A 764 27.98 -13.67 6.77
CA GLY A 764 26.90 -13.72 7.76
C GLY A 764 26.85 -14.97 8.64
N LYS A 765 27.94 -15.75 8.77
CA LYS A 765 27.91 -17.11 9.36
C LYS A 765 27.33 -17.19 10.79
N ARG A 766 27.49 -16.13 11.58
CA ARG A 766 26.90 -16.03 12.95
C ARG A 766 25.37 -15.87 12.91
N LYS A 767 24.84 -15.28 11.84
CA LYS A 767 23.42 -14.94 11.64
C LYS A 767 22.68 -15.93 10.73
N PHE A 768 23.41 -16.56 9.81
CA PHE A 768 22.93 -17.62 8.92
C PHE A 768 23.77 -18.89 9.10
N PRO A 769 23.53 -19.69 10.18
CA PRO A 769 24.33 -20.88 10.47
C PRO A 769 24.28 -21.92 9.35
N ARG A 770 23.14 -22.06 8.65
CA ARG A 770 22.96 -22.97 7.52
C ARG A 770 22.83 -22.20 6.20
N ALA A 771 23.15 -22.87 5.09
CA ALA A 771 23.06 -22.28 3.76
C ALA A 771 21.64 -21.94 3.31
N GLU A 772 20.62 -22.53 3.93
CA GLU A 772 19.20 -22.26 3.64
C GLU A 772 18.68 -21.04 4.41
N ASP A 773 19.30 -20.68 5.53
CA ASP A 773 18.85 -19.60 6.41
C ASP A 773 19.01 -18.20 5.74
N ILE A 774 19.87 -18.08 4.72
CA ILE A 774 20.09 -16.84 3.95
C ILE A 774 19.10 -16.68 2.78
N ASP A 775 18.38 -17.73 2.39
CA ASP A 775 17.48 -17.68 1.22
C ASP A 775 16.34 -16.67 1.35
N PRO A 776 15.67 -16.50 2.52
CA PRO A 776 14.67 -15.44 2.69
C PRO A 776 15.25 -14.03 2.47
N ALA A 777 16.47 -13.79 2.95
CA ALA A 777 17.15 -12.51 2.79
C ALA A 777 17.48 -12.19 1.32
N LEU A 778 18.01 -13.18 0.60
CA LEU A 778 18.33 -13.03 -0.83
C LEU A 778 17.07 -12.88 -1.69
N LYS A 779 16.01 -13.64 -1.40
CA LYS A 779 14.71 -13.50 -2.09
C LYS A 779 14.14 -12.10 -1.93
N THR A 780 14.20 -11.55 -0.72
CA THR A 780 13.72 -10.19 -0.44
C THR A 780 14.52 -9.14 -1.22
N LEU A 781 15.84 -9.27 -1.31
CA LEU A 781 16.68 -8.36 -2.10
C LEU A 781 16.45 -8.47 -3.61
N VAL A 782 16.16 -9.67 -4.11
CA VAL A 782 15.75 -9.87 -5.52
C VAL A 782 14.42 -9.20 -5.79
N LEU A 783 13.43 -9.41 -4.91
CA LEU A 783 12.08 -8.90 -5.07
C LEU A 783 12.03 -7.37 -5.01
N ARG A 784 12.91 -6.75 -4.20
CA ARG A 784 13.07 -5.30 -4.06
C ARG A 784 14.00 -4.65 -5.09
N GLY A 785 14.50 -5.41 -6.06
CA GLY A 785 15.30 -4.90 -7.17
C GLY A 785 16.74 -4.50 -6.84
N TYR A 786 17.26 -4.88 -5.66
CA TYR A 786 18.64 -4.62 -5.25
C TYR A 786 19.66 -5.56 -5.90
N ILE A 787 19.26 -6.82 -6.13
CA ILE A 787 20.12 -7.86 -6.73
C ILE A 787 19.32 -8.67 -7.76
N ARG A 788 19.99 -9.35 -8.69
CA ARG A 788 19.36 -10.32 -9.58
C ARG A 788 20.20 -11.58 -9.73
N GLU A 789 19.58 -12.74 -9.81
CA GLU A 789 20.30 -13.99 -10.03
C GLU A 789 20.78 -14.09 -11.48
N ARG A 790 22.04 -14.42 -11.67
CA ARG A 790 22.64 -14.62 -12.99
C ARG A 790 22.30 -16.04 -13.49
N PRO A 791 21.70 -16.20 -14.69
CA PRO A 791 21.43 -17.52 -15.23
C PRO A 791 22.74 -18.24 -15.55
N ILE A 792 22.96 -19.41 -14.94
CA ILE A 792 24.12 -20.25 -15.20
C ILE A 792 23.73 -21.34 -16.21
N GLU A 793 24.41 -21.40 -17.36
CA GLU A 793 24.33 -22.55 -18.26
C GLU A 793 25.00 -23.78 -17.61
N LYS A 794 24.24 -24.86 -17.42
CA LYS A 794 24.77 -26.13 -16.91
C LYS A 794 25.78 -26.73 -17.90
N LYS A 795 27.08 -26.57 -17.64
CA LYS A 795 28.15 -27.31 -18.33
C LYS A 795 28.47 -28.61 -17.59
N GLY A 796 27.78 -29.70 -17.99
CA GLY A 796 28.16 -31.07 -17.65
C GLY A 796 27.57 -31.70 -16.38
N PRO A 797 27.83 -33.00 -16.13
CA PRO A 797 27.31 -33.74 -14.99
C PRO A 797 28.18 -33.50 -13.75
N GLY A 798 27.77 -32.56 -12.90
CA GLY A 798 28.42 -32.24 -11.63
C GLY A 798 27.46 -31.51 -10.68
N ARG A 799 27.85 -31.34 -9.41
CA ARG A 799 27.06 -30.56 -8.43
C ARG A 799 26.94 -29.12 -8.95
N PRO A 800 25.72 -28.55 -9.02
CA PRO A 800 25.55 -27.20 -9.55
C PRO A 800 26.35 -26.19 -8.71
N PRO A 801 27.03 -25.22 -9.35
CA PRO A 801 27.74 -24.16 -8.66
C PRO A 801 26.76 -23.32 -7.82
N SER A 802 27.27 -22.67 -6.77
CA SER A 802 26.46 -21.76 -5.95
C SER A 802 25.85 -20.65 -6.82
N PRO A 803 24.58 -20.25 -6.58
CA PRO A 803 23.97 -19.13 -7.28
C PRO A 803 24.82 -17.86 -7.19
N VAL A 804 24.92 -17.15 -8.31
CA VAL A 804 25.65 -15.88 -8.45
C VAL A 804 24.62 -14.76 -8.62
N PHE A 805 24.80 -13.68 -7.87
CA PHE A 805 23.94 -12.50 -7.93
C PHE A 805 24.71 -11.31 -8.45
N ASP A 806 24.11 -10.59 -9.40
CA ASP A 806 24.54 -9.26 -9.83
C ASP A 806 23.86 -8.21 -8.95
N VAL A 807 24.57 -7.14 -8.61
CA VAL A 807 24.04 -6.04 -7.79
C VAL A 807 23.59 -4.89 -8.69
N ASN A 808 22.42 -4.33 -8.40
CA ASN A 808 21.91 -3.16 -9.10
C ASN A 808 22.85 -1.97 -8.89
N PRO A 809 23.44 -1.35 -9.94
CA PRO A 809 24.31 -0.18 -9.79
C PRO A 809 23.62 1.00 -9.09
N LEU A 810 22.29 1.12 -9.20
CA LEU A 810 21.50 2.14 -8.51
C LEU A 810 21.49 1.94 -6.99
N ALA A 811 21.83 0.75 -6.49
CA ALA A 811 21.95 0.48 -5.04
C ALA A 811 23.11 1.28 -4.39
N PHE A 812 23.99 1.88 -5.18
CA PHE A 812 25.12 2.67 -4.70
C PHE A 812 24.93 4.18 -4.87
N VAL A 813 23.81 4.64 -5.44
CA VAL A 813 23.64 6.06 -5.82
C VAL A 813 23.39 6.97 -4.60
N ASP A 814 22.94 6.41 -3.48
CA ASP A 814 22.87 7.11 -2.17
C ASP A 814 24.03 6.78 -1.22
N ALA A 815 24.98 5.93 -1.63
CA ALA A 815 26.16 5.62 -0.82
C ALA A 815 27.22 6.71 -1.01
N LYS A 816 27.37 7.59 -0.01
CA LYS A 816 28.45 8.60 0.07
C LYS A 816 29.79 8.01 -0.41
N PRO A 817 30.59 8.74 -1.19
CA PRO A 817 31.87 8.23 -1.69
C PRO A 817 32.81 7.89 -0.54
N LYS A 818 33.39 6.70 -0.59
CA LYS A 818 34.39 6.22 0.38
C LYS A 818 35.67 7.02 0.26
N GLY A 819 36.02 7.75 1.32
CA GLY A 819 37.40 8.10 1.63
C GLY A 819 38.16 6.85 2.09
N CYS A 820 39.38 6.68 1.57
CA CYS A 820 40.29 5.59 1.94
C CYS A 820 40.44 5.45 3.46
N SER A 821 40.32 4.21 3.94
CA SER A 821 40.66 3.82 5.30
C SER A 821 42.17 3.94 5.52
N PHE A 822 42.59 4.81 6.43
CA PHE A 822 43.78 4.54 7.24
C PHE A 822 43.32 3.84 8.52
N ASN A 823 43.87 2.65 8.73
CA ASN A 823 43.70 1.86 9.94
C ASN A 823 44.20 2.64 11.16
N SER A 824 43.45 2.58 12.26
CA SER A 824 44.06 2.45 13.58
C SER A 824 43.17 1.58 14.48
N GLN A 825 43.59 0.31 14.62
CA GLN A 825 43.64 -0.39 15.90
C GLN A 825 44.23 0.58 16.95
N ASN A 826 43.85 0.68 18.22
CA ASN A 826 43.29 -0.31 19.12
C ASN A 826 42.71 0.40 20.36
N SER A 827 41.84 -0.33 21.04
CA SER A 827 41.65 -0.33 22.50
C SER A 827 42.93 -0.08 23.32
N PHE A 828 42.89 0.81 24.31
CA PHE A 828 42.80 0.48 25.73
C PHE A 828 43.07 1.72 26.59
N ASN A 829 42.37 1.73 27.72
CA ASN A 829 42.51 2.68 28.80
C ASN A 829 43.76 2.36 29.64
N SER A 830 44.22 3.40 30.35
CA SER A 830 45.01 3.42 31.59
C SER A 830 46.50 3.04 31.59
N SER A 831 47.27 4.04 32.08
CA SER A 831 48.35 3.98 33.06
C SER A 831 49.64 3.24 32.69
N GLU A 832 50.73 3.97 32.51
CA GLU A 832 51.81 4.07 33.52
C GLU A 832 52.91 5.03 33.06
N THR A 833 53.71 5.41 34.04
CA THR A 833 54.64 6.52 34.21
C THR A 833 56.00 6.40 33.50
N SER A 834 56.71 7.53 33.50
CA SER A 834 58.18 7.74 33.57
C SER A 834 58.96 8.03 32.26
N ASP A 835 59.33 9.30 32.15
CA ASP A 835 60.70 9.85 32.12
C ASP A 835 61.61 9.79 30.88
N THR A 836 62.04 11.02 30.50
CA THR A 836 63.37 11.45 29.97
C THR A 836 63.75 10.99 28.56
N GLU A 837 64.36 11.76 27.64
CA GLU A 837 65.19 12.97 27.71
C GLU A 837 65.36 13.56 26.27
N ASP A 838 65.50 14.89 26.17
CA ASP A 838 66.44 15.65 25.33
C ASP A 838 66.43 15.61 23.76
N ASN A 839 65.94 16.72 23.18
CA ASN A 839 66.73 17.88 22.70
C ASN A 839 66.55 18.36 21.22
N GLU A 840 66.54 19.70 21.14
CA GLU A 840 67.04 20.62 20.09
C GLU A 840 66.17 21.09 18.89
N ASN A 841 65.85 22.40 19.00
CA ASN A 841 65.98 23.50 18.02
C ASN A 841 64.84 23.83 17.01
N ALA A 842 64.05 24.83 17.45
CA ALA A 842 63.58 26.09 16.81
C ALA A 842 64.10 26.47 15.40
N PRO A 843 63.53 27.47 14.67
CA PRO A 843 62.65 28.60 15.09
C PRO A 843 61.48 28.87 14.10
N GLU A 844 60.67 29.94 14.05
CA GLU A 844 60.06 30.96 14.94
C GLU A 844 58.97 31.71 14.12
N HIS A 845 58.20 32.57 14.81
CA HIS A 845 57.48 33.79 14.36
C HIS A 845 56.06 33.63 13.75
N ILE A 846 54.98 33.85 14.49
CA ILE A 846 54.40 35.04 15.17
C ILE A 846 53.45 35.85 14.27
N LEU A 847 52.19 35.86 14.69
CA LEU A 847 51.06 36.71 14.30
C LEU A 847 51.37 38.21 14.43
N ASN A 848 50.66 39.05 13.68
CA ASN A 848 50.09 40.24 14.32
C ASN A 848 48.71 40.66 13.80
N LYS A 849 47.97 41.21 14.76
CA LYS A 849 46.61 41.74 14.73
C LYS A 849 46.57 43.16 14.14
N ASN A 850 45.37 43.52 13.70
CA ASN A 850 44.80 44.87 13.51
C ASN A 850 45.20 45.62 12.23
N GLY A 851 44.24 45.70 11.31
CA GLY A 851 44.22 46.63 10.20
C GLY A 851 42.88 46.54 9.48
N MET A 852 42.08 47.60 9.60
CA MET A 852 40.82 47.85 8.90
C MET A 852 40.89 47.61 7.38
N GLU A 853 39.71 47.34 6.80
CA GLU A 853 39.23 47.76 5.46
C GLU A 853 40.03 47.23 4.23
N VAL A 854 39.44 46.63 3.21
CA VAL A 854 38.50 47.17 2.20
C VAL A 854 38.14 45.98 1.28
N THR A 855 36.84 45.82 0.94
CA THR A 855 36.22 45.41 -0.35
C THR A 855 37.03 44.50 -1.31
N MET A 856 36.52 43.38 -1.85
CA MET A 856 35.20 43.09 -2.44
C MET A 856 34.69 41.69 -2.08
#